data_AF-A0A917SS79-F1
#
_entry.id   AF-A0A917SS79-F1
#
_cell.length_a   1.000
_cell.length_b   1.000
_cell.length_c   1.000
_cell.angle_alpha   90.00
_cell.angle_beta   90.00
_cell.angle_gamma   90.00
#
_symmetry.space_group_name_H-M   'P 1'
#
loop_
_entity.id
_entity.type
_entity.pdbx_description
1 polymer ?
#
loop_
_entity_poly.entity_id
_entity_poly.type
_entity_poly.pdbx_seq_one_letter_code
_entity_poly.pdbx_strand_id
1 'polypeptide(L)'
;MPNRVAPPRLVLLLCALLAALGLAVSAAPAATAVPVPPGAGDPGPVAGDTTELVMTGFGHGRGLIGGVPDGTPFDPLAGYPRTSTFSGPLPRGFIERNEDFAGTITAASADGSLTSVLYCIDLATTTYPGIGYRIGSWDQATVPNVGYVARTLTTTYPAVPGQPAGLSGDDERAAAVQAAIWFFTDDYVLDRADPLRGAVADLVAAVLEAGRLDPPPLPELSLDPTFASTPAGDAAGPFTVHSDLDETVTVRSAGATMSTDADGDRPLAQDAQVGDGQQIYLRSTGAGSARLRATGVQTVRTGIVYLYDGNTPGVGTAQKLILATTARVQVRAASDAQFLDPGSVQVSIVITGDAAGRQGAATVVLSCRPGQDDVRIDVPPGATGTSTRIVRGIPPGSFCTVSEPDTGATPAVAVSVAVDPPGRLTVPDGGTVQVTVTDTVTAVMGSVQVDTAIAGPAAAEHGAALVLVSCAGQASVSIPIPAGETTVEPVTVTAPVGTLCTVTEPTDGSTDTVRASVHIDPTTVAVPPGDPATVAVRNEYQVVPPPTTPTTTPTTTPPTTPSPTSPTSSVTPTTAPSTTTTPTTITGSTSSSTVGPTSTATAPTTAVSTSTATPTTTATAAPTTVTVTTTPTTPTTPHPHVLPDTGVPAGLVPAAAAASLAILIGIGLLVPGRRRRSARHR
;
A
#
# COMPACT_ATOMS: atom_id res chain seq x y z
N MET A 1 -18.85 -2.10 -117.55
CA MET A 1 -19.61 -1.59 -116.37
C MET A 1 -20.36 -2.75 -115.73
N PRO A 2 -20.67 -2.72 -114.42
CA PRO A 2 -19.87 -2.13 -113.34
C PRO A 2 -19.70 -3.09 -112.13
N ASN A 3 -18.66 -2.90 -111.32
CA ASN A 3 -18.62 -3.47 -109.96
C ASN A 3 -19.75 -2.89 -109.10
N ARG A 4 -20.29 -3.67 -108.16
CA ARG A 4 -21.02 -3.12 -107.00
C ARG A 4 -20.50 -3.73 -105.70
N VAL A 5 -19.97 -2.86 -104.85
CA VAL A 5 -19.44 -3.14 -103.52
C VAL A 5 -20.60 -3.37 -102.54
N ALA A 6 -20.48 -4.35 -101.64
CA ALA A 6 -21.43 -4.58 -100.57
C ALA A 6 -21.33 -3.48 -99.47
N PRO A 7 -22.43 -3.08 -98.82
CA PRO A 7 -22.46 -1.87 -98.00
C PRO A 7 -21.68 -2.00 -96.68
N PRO A 8 -21.03 -0.90 -96.19
CA PRO A 8 -20.08 -0.94 -95.07
C PRO A 8 -20.71 -1.20 -93.68
N ARG A 9 -22.04 -1.34 -93.58
CA ARG A 9 -22.75 -1.44 -92.28
C ARG A 9 -22.55 -2.76 -91.56
N LEU A 10 -22.26 -3.86 -92.26
CA LEU A 10 -22.06 -5.17 -91.61
C LEU A 10 -20.71 -5.25 -90.87
N VAL A 11 -19.66 -4.68 -91.46
CA VAL A 11 -18.32 -4.63 -90.85
C VAL A 11 -18.33 -3.74 -89.60
N LEU A 12 -18.98 -2.56 -89.66
CA LEU A 12 -19.09 -1.70 -88.48
C LEU A 12 -19.84 -2.36 -87.31
N LEU A 13 -20.91 -3.13 -87.55
CA LEU A 13 -21.58 -3.84 -86.45
C LEU A 13 -20.71 -4.94 -85.83
N LEU A 14 -19.92 -5.66 -86.64
CA LEU A 14 -19.03 -6.70 -86.13
C LEU A 14 -17.88 -6.10 -85.31
N CYS A 15 -17.29 -5.00 -85.76
CA CYS A 15 -16.29 -4.24 -84.99
C CYS A 15 -16.90 -3.63 -83.71
N ALA A 16 -18.13 -3.14 -83.75
CA ALA A 16 -18.81 -2.60 -82.57
C ALA A 16 -19.11 -3.67 -81.52
N LEU A 17 -19.55 -4.89 -81.92
CA LEU A 17 -19.73 -5.99 -80.97
C LEU A 17 -18.40 -6.49 -80.38
N LEU A 18 -17.32 -6.56 -81.17
CA LEU A 18 -16.00 -6.94 -80.67
C LEU A 18 -15.41 -5.86 -79.73
N ALA A 19 -15.64 -4.58 -80.00
CA ALA A 19 -15.26 -3.51 -79.08
C ALA A 19 -16.09 -3.54 -77.78
N ALA A 20 -17.40 -3.79 -77.86
CA ALA A 20 -18.27 -3.90 -76.69
C ALA A 20 -17.95 -5.13 -75.83
N LEU A 21 -17.60 -6.27 -76.44
CA LEU A 21 -17.20 -7.48 -75.72
C LEU A 21 -15.77 -7.38 -75.16
N GLY A 22 -14.90 -6.58 -75.79
CA GLY A 22 -13.55 -6.26 -75.32
C GLY A 22 -13.50 -5.27 -74.15
N LEU A 23 -14.56 -4.50 -73.90
CA LEU A 23 -14.66 -3.54 -72.78
C LEU A 23 -15.24 -4.11 -71.48
N ALA A 24 -15.58 -5.40 -71.45
CA ALA A 24 -16.27 -6.05 -70.34
C ALA A 24 -15.34 -6.88 -69.41
N VAL A 25 -14.02 -6.80 -69.59
CA VAL A 25 -13.02 -7.53 -68.79
C VAL A 25 -11.91 -6.56 -68.38
N SER A 26 -11.46 -6.65 -67.11
CA SER A 26 -10.46 -5.80 -66.42
C SER A 26 -10.95 -4.53 -65.69
N ALA A 27 -12.26 -4.37 -65.50
CA ALA A 27 -12.75 -3.78 -64.24
C ALA A 27 -12.57 -4.80 -63.10
N ALA A 28 -11.32 -5.03 -62.68
CA ALA A 28 -11.08 -5.68 -61.40
C ALA A 28 -11.69 -4.79 -60.30
N PRO A 29 -12.32 -5.36 -59.26
CA PRO A 29 -12.64 -4.54 -58.09
C PRO A 29 -11.33 -3.91 -57.58
N ALA A 30 -11.36 -2.62 -57.25
CA ALA A 30 -10.26 -2.02 -56.53
C ALA A 30 -9.99 -2.90 -55.29
N ALA A 31 -8.79 -3.46 -55.21
CA ALA A 31 -8.45 -4.40 -54.16
C ALA A 31 -8.30 -3.60 -52.86
N THR A 32 -9.43 -3.41 -52.16
CA THR A 32 -9.40 -2.93 -50.79
C THR A 32 -8.67 -3.98 -49.97
N ALA A 33 -7.38 -3.74 -49.75
CA ALA A 33 -6.56 -4.50 -48.83
C ALA A 33 -7.16 -4.32 -47.44
N VAL A 34 -8.12 -5.18 -47.09
CA VAL A 34 -8.59 -5.34 -45.72
C VAL A 34 -7.36 -5.83 -44.96
N PRO A 35 -6.79 -5.02 -44.05
CA PRO A 35 -5.62 -5.46 -43.29
C PRO A 35 -6.02 -6.73 -42.55
N VAL A 36 -5.23 -7.79 -42.73
CA VAL A 36 -5.53 -9.11 -42.16
C VAL A 36 -5.67 -8.91 -40.64
N PRO A 37 -6.86 -9.14 -40.05
CA PRO A 37 -7.02 -9.00 -38.62
C PRO A 37 -6.09 -9.98 -37.89
N PRO A 38 -5.82 -9.76 -36.58
CA PRO A 38 -5.34 -10.83 -35.71
C PRO A 38 -6.14 -12.11 -35.94
N GLY A 39 -5.49 -13.27 -35.81
CA GLY A 39 -6.09 -14.56 -36.15
C GLY A 39 -7.39 -14.78 -35.37
N ALA A 40 -8.34 -15.51 -35.94
CA ALA A 40 -9.66 -15.70 -35.32
C ALA A 40 -9.57 -16.47 -33.98
N GLY A 41 -9.35 -15.73 -32.89
CA GLY A 41 -8.99 -16.22 -31.55
C GLY A 41 -8.05 -15.28 -30.78
N ASP A 42 -7.28 -14.43 -31.46
CA ASP A 42 -6.42 -13.41 -30.85
C ASP A 42 -7.24 -12.23 -30.30
N PRO A 43 -6.78 -11.54 -29.23
CA PRO A 43 -7.39 -10.31 -28.77
C PRO A 43 -7.36 -9.23 -29.86
N GLY A 44 -8.51 -8.59 -30.11
CA GLY A 44 -8.57 -7.39 -30.94
C GLY A 44 -7.81 -6.22 -30.28
N PRO A 45 -7.46 -5.18 -31.06
CA PRO A 45 -6.83 -3.98 -30.51
C PRO A 45 -7.58 -3.35 -29.34
N VAL A 46 -6.81 -2.83 -28.39
CA VAL A 46 -7.31 -2.26 -27.14
C VAL A 46 -6.80 -0.83 -27.01
N ALA A 47 -7.72 0.12 -26.85
CA ALA A 47 -7.41 1.46 -26.39
C ALA A 47 -7.30 1.44 -24.86
N GLY A 48 -6.12 1.80 -24.33
CA GLY A 48 -5.92 2.06 -22.90
C GLY A 48 -6.30 3.49 -22.50
N ASP A 49 -5.97 3.87 -21.27
CA ASP A 49 -6.62 5.00 -20.61
C ASP A 49 -6.08 6.38 -21.02
N THR A 50 -4.85 6.42 -21.54
CA THR A 50 -4.21 7.58 -22.17
C THR A 50 -4.25 7.51 -23.71
N THR A 51 -5.20 6.78 -24.28
CA THR A 51 -5.34 6.65 -25.74
C THR A 51 -6.17 7.80 -26.27
N GLU A 52 -5.55 8.66 -27.06
CA GLU A 52 -6.12 9.92 -27.53
C GLU A 52 -6.74 9.78 -28.92
N LEU A 53 -6.15 8.92 -29.76
CA LEU A 53 -6.68 8.50 -31.06
C LEU A 53 -6.66 6.99 -31.22
N VAL A 54 -7.62 6.46 -31.95
CA VAL A 54 -7.70 5.08 -32.42
C VAL A 54 -7.84 5.10 -33.94
N MET A 55 -6.98 4.37 -34.65
CA MET A 55 -7.08 4.25 -36.11
C MET A 55 -8.41 3.59 -36.49
N THR A 56 -9.19 4.20 -37.37
CA THR A 56 -10.49 3.68 -37.81
C THR A 56 -10.46 3.09 -39.22
N GLY A 57 -9.49 3.48 -40.06
CA GLY A 57 -9.45 3.06 -41.45
C GLY A 57 -8.42 3.79 -42.29
N PHE A 58 -8.54 3.59 -43.61
CA PHE A 58 -7.83 4.34 -44.63
C PHE A 58 -8.82 5.29 -45.32
N GLY A 59 -8.35 6.48 -45.67
CA GLY A 59 -9.10 7.49 -46.40
C GLY A 59 -8.77 7.48 -47.89
N HIS A 60 -8.62 8.67 -48.47
CA HIS A 60 -8.19 8.84 -49.86
C HIS A 60 -6.75 8.34 -50.06
N GLY A 61 -6.51 7.61 -51.15
CA GLY A 61 -5.21 7.04 -51.48
C GLY A 61 -5.27 5.94 -52.55
N ARG A 62 -4.10 5.45 -52.96
CA ARG A 62 -3.94 4.36 -53.94
C ARG A 62 -2.58 3.68 -53.79
N GLY A 63 -2.44 2.50 -54.39
CA GLY A 63 -1.14 1.81 -54.47
C GLY A 63 -0.11 2.56 -55.32
N LEU A 64 1.17 2.33 -54.97
CA LEU A 64 2.37 2.94 -55.55
C LEU A 64 3.38 1.88 -55.99
N ILE A 65 4.09 2.16 -57.08
CA ILE A 65 5.24 1.36 -57.53
C ILE A 65 6.52 2.16 -57.23
N GLY A 66 7.45 1.57 -56.48
CA GLY A 66 8.58 2.33 -55.93
C GLY A 66 9.60 1.44 -55.21
N GLY A 67 10.45 2.08 -54.41
CA GLY A 67 11.57 1.42 -53.75
C GLY A 67 12.27 2.28 -52.70
N VAL A 68 13.14 1.62 -51.92
CA VAL A 68 13.97 2.21 -50.86
C VAL A 68 15.45 1.84 -51.09
N PRO A 69 16.42 2.55 -50.49
CA PRO A 69 17.83 2.21 -50.62
C PRO A 69 18.17 0.78 -50.17
N ASP A 70 19.11 0.13 -50.85
CA ASP A 70 19.60 -1.23 -50.60
C ASP A 70 20.62 -1.33 -49.44
N GLY A 71 20.66 -0.29 -48.59
CA GLY A 71 21.75 -0.02 -47.64
C GLY A 71 22.84 0.89 -48.20
N THR A 72 22.80 1.28 -49.49
CA THR A 72 23.61 2.40 -49.98
C THR A 72 23.13 3.73 -49.38
N PRO A 73 24.05 4.65 -48.99
CA PRO A 73 23.66 5.95 -48.44
C PRO A 73 22.89 6.79 -49.46
N PHE A 74 21.74 7.31 -49.04
CA PHE A 74 20.96 8.31 -49.75
C PHE A 74 20.90 9.62 -48.95
N ASP A 75 20.60 10.72 -49.61
CA ASP A 75 20.37 12.03 -48.98
C ASP A 75 19.11 12.65 -49.62
N PRO A 76 17.96 12.65 -48.94
CA PRO A 76 16.74 13.24 -49.48
C PRO A 76 16.82 14.77 -49.58
N LEU A 77 17.75 15.41 -48.87
CA LEU A 77 17.95 16.87 -48.93
C LEU A 77 18.75 17.29 -50.17
N ALA A 78 19.41 16.36 -50.85
CA ALA A 78 20.00 16.58 -52.18
C ALA A 78 18.95 16.67 -53.31
N GLY A 79 17.67 16.40 -53.00
CA GLY A 79 16.54 16.54 -53.92
C GLY A 79 16.13 15.25 -54.63
N TYR A 80 14.91 15.24 -55.16
CA TYR A 80 14.32 14.03 -55.75
C TYR A 80 15.13 13.52 -56.95
N PRO A 81 15.44 12.20 -57.03
CA PRO A 81 16.22 11.64 -58.13
C PRO A 81 15.63 11.95 -59.50
N ARG A 82 16.49 12.25 -60.48
CA ARG A 82 16.08 12.45 -61.89
C ARG A 82 16.06 11.12 -62.62
N THR A 83 15.09 10.90 -63.51
CA THR A 83 14.96 9.64 -64.30
C THR A 83 16.19 9.31 -65.14
N SER A 84 17.04 10.30 -65.47
CA SER A 84 18.33 10.10 -66.14
C SER A 84 19.40 9.39 -65.29
N THR A 85 19.21 9.28 -63.96
CA THR A 85 20.10 8.53 -63.05
C THR A 85 19.70 7.06 -62.90
N PHE A 86 18.55 6.66 -63.43
CA PHE A 86 17.97 5.34 -63.21
C PHE A 86 18.61 4.31 -64.14
N SER A 87 19.24 3.29 -63.56
CA SER A 87 19.80 2.15 -64.31
C SER A 87 18.78 1.03 -64.55
N GLY A 88 17.69 0.99 -63.77
CA GLY A 88 16.58 0.05 -63.90
C GLY A 88 15.24 0.76 -63.68
N PRO A 89 14.17 0.05 -63.30
CA PRO A 89 12.87 0.67 -62.96
C PRO A 89 13.02 1.75 -61.87
N LEU A 90 13.96 1.52 -60.94
CA LEU A 90 14.38 2.40 -59.83
C LEU A 90 15.78 3.04 -60.04
N PRO A 91 16.22 3.96 -59.14
CA PRO A 91 17.61 4.43 -59.10
C PRO A 91 18.61 3.28 -58.89
N ARG A 92 19.89 3.54 -59.13
CA ARG A 92 20.94 2.59 -58.73
C ARG A 92 21.10 2.64 -57.20
N GLY A 93 21.16 1.47 -56.56
CA GLY A 93 21.24 1.35 -55.10
C GLY A 93 19.88 1.26 -54.41
N PHE A 94 18.79 0.97 -55.16
CA PHE A 94 17.45 0.85 -54.63
C PHE A 94 16.89 -0.55 -54.89
N ILE A 95 16.15 -1.08 -53.90
CA ILE A 95 15.37 -2.32 -54.01
C ILE A 95 13.89 -2.02 -54.16
N GLU A 96 13.18 -2.91 -54.87
CA GLU A 96 11.74 -2.80 -55.13
C GLU A 96 10.94 -2.90 -53.84
N ARG A 97 10.05 -1.93 -53.64
CA ARG A 97 9.13 -1.84 -52.51
C ARG A 97 7.84 -1.16 -52.98
N ASN A 98 6.95 -1.96 -53.55
CA ASN A 98 5.60 -1.52 -53.93
C ASN A 98 4.72 -1.53 -52.68
N GLU A 99 3.83 -0.54 -52.58
CA GLU A 99 2.93 -0.38 -51.44
C GLU A 99 1.49 -0.41 -51.93
N ASP A 100 0.68 -1.34 -51.42
CA ASP A 100 -0.71 -1.55 -51.87
C ASP A 100 -1.63 -0.35 -51.57
N PHE A 101 -1.29 0.45 -50.56
CA PHE A 101 -1.96 1.71 -50.25
C PHE A 101 -0.97 2.77 -49.76
N ALA A 102 -1.00 3.93 -50.42
CA ALA A 102 -0.43 5.17 -49.92
C ALA A 102 -1.49 6.27 -49.95
N GLY A 103 -1.65 6.99 -48.84
CA GLY A 103 -2.68 8.01 -48.70
C GLY A 103 -2.98 8.33 -47.25
N THR A 104 -4.13 8.93 -47.02
CA THR A 104 -4.56 9.33 -45.67
C THR A 104 -5.03 8.15 -44.83
N ILE A 105 -4.77 8.22 -43.53
CA ILE A 105 -5.29 7.35 -42.48
C ILE A 105 -6.39 8.09 -41.74
N THR A 106 -7.51 7.43 -41.45
CA THR A 106 -8.56 7.99 -40.60
C THR A 106 -8.41 7.47 -39.18
N ALA A 107 -8.62 8.36 -38.21
CA ALA A 107 -8.71 8.03 -36.80
C ALA A 107 -9.91 8.73 -36.14
N ALA A 108 -10.29 8.26 -34.97
CA ALA A 108 -11.23 8.94 -34.08
C ALA A 108 -10.65 8.96 -32.66
N SER A 109 -11.18 9.81 -31.78
CA SER A 109 -10.90 9.72 -30.35
C SER A 109 -11.34 8.36 -29.78
N ALA A 110 -10.80 7.97 -28.62
CA ALA A 110 -11.13 6.68 -27.99
C ALA A 110 -12.64 6.50 -27.64
N ASP A 111 -13.40 7.59 -27.58
CA ASP A 111 -14.87 7.60 -27.42
C ASP A 111 -15.64 7.85 -28.73
N GLY A 112 -14.94 8.02 -29.86
CA GLY A 112 -15.52 8.29 -31.18
C GLY A 112 -16.08 9.71 -31.38
N SER A 113 -15.96 10.61 -30.40
CA SER A 113 -16.56 11.95 -30.45
C SER A 113 -15.87 12.95 -31.40
N LEU A 114 -14.55 12.80 -31.62
CA LEU A 114 -13.76 13.60 -32.54
C LEU A 114 -13.16 12.70 -33.62
N THR A 115 -13.02 13.21 -34.85
CA THR A 115 -12.34 12.52 -35.95
C THR A 115 -11.09 13.28 -36.39
N SER A 116 -10.12 12.57 -36.97
CA SER A 116 -8.86 13.12 -37.42
C SER A 116 -8.36 12.40 -38.67
N VAL A 117 -7.63 13.14 -39.51
CA VAL A 117 -6.99 12.62 -40.73
C VAL A 117 -5.49 12.73 -40.55
N LEU A 118 -4.77 11.65 -40.86
CA LEU A 118 -3.34 11.51 -40.62
C LEU A 118 -2.63 10.99 -41.88
N TYR A 119 -1.30 11.04 -41.87
CA TYR A 119 -0.42 10.27 -42.76
C TYR A 119 0.54 9.42 -41.93
N CYS A 120 1.11 8.40 -42.55
CA CYS A 120 2.20 7.61 -42.01
C CYS A 120 3.54 8.36 -42.16
N ILE A 121 4.41 8.28 -41.15
CA ILE A 121 5.79 8.81 -41.15
C ILE A 121 6.83 7.73 -40.76
N ASP A 122 6.47 6.46 -40.95
CA ASP A 122 7.27 5.28 -40.65
C ASP A 122 6.86 4.15 -41.60
N LEU A 123 7.43 4.14 -42.80
CA LEU A 123 7.09 3.16 -43.83
C LEU A 123 7.53 1.73 -43.44
N ALA A 124 8.60 1.59 -42.65
CA ALA A 124 9.11 0.29 -42.22
C ALA A 124 8.16 -0.50 -41.28
N THR A 125 7.32 0.19 -40.51
CA THR A 125 6.38 -0.43 -39.56
C THR A 125 4.99 -0.62 -40.18
N THR A 126 4.13 -1.46 -39.59
CA THR A 126 2.72 -1.67 -40.00
C THR A 126 1.71 -1.05 -39.02
N THR A 127 0.51 -0.69 -39.48
CA THR A 127 -0.64 -0.31 -38.63
C THR A 127 -1.93 -0.82 -39.25
N TYR A 128 -2.99 -0.93 -38.44
CA TYR A 128 -4.32 -1.36 -38.87
C TYR A 128 -5.43 -0.79 -37.95
N PRO A 129 -6.70 -0.80 -38.39
CA PRO A 129 -7.81 -0.29 -37.58
C PRO A 129 -7.91 -0.94 -36.21
N GLY A 130 -8.23 -0.12 -35.21
CA GLY A 130 -8.27 -0.45 -33.79
C GLY A 130 -6.99 -0.11 -33.02
N ILE A 131 -5.84 0.06 -33.68
CA ILE A 131 -4.59 0.44 -32.99
C ILE A 131 -4.74 1.82 -32.33
N GLY A 132 -4.37 1.89 -31.05
CA GLY A 132 -4.40 3.08 -30.22
C GLY A 132 -3.11 3.90 -30.29
N TYR A 133 -3.27 5.21 -30.13
CA TYR A 133 -2.23 6.23 -30.27
C TYR A 133 -2.35 7.31 -29.20
N ARG A 134 -1.19 7.88 -28.81
CA ARG A 134 -1.07 9.09 -27.99
C ARG A 134 -0.20 10.14 -28.71
N ILE A 135 -0.36 11.41 -28.36
CA ILE A 135 0.51 12.50 -28.81
C ILE A 135 1.96 12.23 -28.38
N GLY A 136 2.91 12.64 -29.21
CA GLY A 136 4.34 12.61 -28.91
C GLY A 136 5.12 13.70 -29.62
N SER A 137 6.33 13.99 -29.13
CA SER A 137 7.22 14.96 -29.77
C SER A 137 7.91 14.38 -31.01
N TRP A 138 8.41 15.26 -31.88
CA TRP A 138 9.20 14.85 -33.05
C TRP A 138 10.48 14.09 -32.63
N ASP A 139 11.09 14.46 -31.50
CA ASP A 139 12.27 13.77 -30.96
C ASP A 139 11.92 12.36 -30.44
N GLN A 140 10.78 12.22 -29.73
CA GLN A 140 10.27 10.91 -29.29
C GLN A 140 9.89 10.01 -30.47
N ALA A 141 9.51 10.60 -31.61
CA ALA A 141 9.23 9.85 -32.83
C ALA A 141 10.49 9.25 -33.45
N THR A 142 11.67 9.86 -33.24
CA THR A 142 12.95 9.45 -33.87
C THR A 142 12.91 9.34 -35.40
N VAL A 143 12.00 10.07 -36.05
CA VAL A 143 11.82 10.09 -37.50
C VAL A 143 12.71 11.20 -38.10
N PRO A 144 13.44 10.96 -39.20
CA PRO A 144 14.22 12.01 -39.85
C PRO A 144 13.31 13.04 -40.55
N ASN A 145 13.81 14.26 -40.72
CA ASN A 145 13.21 15.29 -41.58
C ASN A 145 11.75 15.69 -41.29
N VAL A 146 11.20 15.46 -40.08
CA VAL A 146 9.78 15.79 -39.73
C VAL A 146 9.41 17.25 -40.02
N GLY A 147 10.35 18.19 -39.92
CA GLY A 147 10.12 19.59 -40.32
C GLY A 147 9.80 19.78 -41.82
N TYR A 148 10.34 18.94 -42.71
CA TYR A 148 9.96 18.92 -44.13
C TYR A 148 8.64 18.18 -44.35
N VAL A 149 8.34 17.13 -43.57
CA VAL A 149 7.01 16.50 -43.54
C VAL A 149 5.94 17.53 -43.17
N ALA A 150 6.14 18.29 -42.08
CA ALA A 150 5.22 19.34 -41.65
C ALA A 150 5.10 20.45 -42.72
N ARG A 151 6.19 20.83 -43.40
CA ARG A 151 6.14 21.74 -44.55
C ARG A 151 5.21 21.20 -45.64
N THR A 152 5.35 19.94 -46.04
CA THR A 152 4.45 19.28 -47.00
C THR A 152 2.99 19.42 -46.54
N LEU A 153 2.66 18.93 -45.34
CA LEU A 153 1.29 18.92 -44.82
C LEU A 153 0.64 20.31 -44.77
N THR A 154 1.39 21.36 -44.41
CA THR A 154 0.86 22.74 -44.38
C THR A 154 0.52 23.33 -45.75
N THR A 155 0.92 22.67 -46.85
CA THR A 155 0.79 23.20 -48.23
C THR A 155 0.03 22.29 -49.20
N THR A 156 -0.32 21.07 -48.79
CA THR A 156 -0.95 20.05 -49.64
C THR A 156 -2.28 19.52 -49.09
N TYR A 157 -2.91 18.61 -49.82
CA TYR A 157 -4.05 17.83 -49.35
C TYR A 157 -3.75 17.13 -48.00
N PRO A 158 -4.72 17.06 -47.06
CA PRO A 158 -6.07 17.66 -47.13
C PRO A 158 -6.12 19.11 -46.65
N ALA A 159 -5.06 19.64 -46.00
CA ALA A 159 -5.06 20.99 -45.41
C ALA A 159 -5.24 22.11 -46.44
N VAL A 160 -4.72 21.91 -47.65
CA VAL A 160 -4.96 22.75 -48.83
C VAL A 160 -5.64 21.88 -49.91
N PRO A 161 -6.98 21.85 -49.97
CA PRO A 161 -7.71 21.07 -50.97
C PRO A 161 -7.28 21.39 -52.41
N GLY A 162 -7.22 20.38 -53.27
CA GLY A 162 -6.79 20.51 -54.66
C GLY A 162 -5.27 20.52 -54.88
N GLN A 163 -4.44 20.60 -53.85
CA GLN A 163 -2.97 20.51 -53.95
C GLN A 163 -2.45 19.09 -53.65
N PRO A 164 -1.47 18.54 -54.39
CA PRO A 164 -0.79 19.13 -55.55
C PRO A 164 -1.73 19.33 -56.76
N ALA A 165 -1.58 20.49 -57.40
CA ALA A 165 -2.30 20.83 -58.62
C ALA A 165 -1.92 19.91 -59.80
N GLY A 166 -2.81 19.77 -60.77
CA GLY A 166 -2.59 18.95 -61.97
C GLY A 166 -2.94 17.46 -61.82
N LEU A 167 -3.02 16.94 -60.59
CA LEU A 167 -3.53 15.59 -60.31
C LEU A 167 -5.04 15.51 -60.50
N SER A 168 -5.57 14.32 -60.84
CA SER A 168 -6.96 14.17 -61.29
C SER A 168 -7.99 14.04 -60.17
N GLY A 169 -7.60 13.46 -59.03
CA GLY A 169 -8.48 13.21 -57.88
C GLY A 169 -7.74 13.25 -56.55
N ASP A 170 -8.49 13.26 -55.44
CA ASP A 170 -7.91 13.37 -54.10
C ASP A 170 -7.15 12.11 -53.68
N ASP A 171 -7.47 10.94 -54.24
CA ASP A 171 -6.68 9.71 -54.07
C ASP A 171 -5.27 9.83 -54.63
N GLU A 172 -5.11 10.49 -55.78
CA GLU A 172 -3.80 10.79 -56.36
C GLU A 172 -3.04 11.84 -55.55
N ARG A 173 -3.74 12.87 -55.03
CA ARG A 173 -3.13 13.88 -54.17
C ARG A 173 -2.65 13.27 -52.86
N ALA A 174 -3.48 12.46 -52.22
CA ALA A 174 -3.12 11.80 -50.97
C ALA A 174 -1.96 10.82 -51.16
N ALA A 175 -1.95 10.03 -52.24
CA ALA A 175 -0.85 9.13 -52.54
C ALA A 175 0.46 9.88 -52.89
N ALA A 176 0.39 10.99 -53.65
CA ALA A 176 1.55 11.83 -53.95
C ALA A 176 2.12 12.52 -52.69
N VAL A 177 1.24 12.97 -51.78
CA VAL A 177 1.66 13.52 -50.48
C VAL A 177 2.31 12.44 -49.63
N GLN A 178 1.69 11.26 -49.49
CA GLN A 178 2.26 10.16 -48.72
C GLN A 178 3.62 9.68 -49.28
N ALA A 179 3.78 9.66 -50.61
CA ALA A 179 5.06 9.36 -51.26
C ALA A 179 6.12 10.44 -50.99
N ALA A 180 5.75 11.72 -51.00
CA ALA A 180 6.68 12.81 -50.66
C ALA A 180 7.05 12.81 -49.16
N ILE A 181 6.13 12.38 -48.28
CA ILE A 181 6.43 12.17 -46.85
C ILE A 181 7.45 11.03 -46.70
N TRP A 182 7.19 9.86 -47.26
CA TRP A 182 8.11 8.72 -47.20
C TRP A 182 9.44 8.97 -47.92
N PHE A 183 9.50 9.88 -48.89
CA PHE A 183 10.77 10.35 -49.44
C PHE A 183 11.64 11.07 -48.39
N PHE A 184 11.03 11.85 -47.48
CA PHE A 184 11.76 12.54 -46.41
C PHE A 184 12.03 11.63 -45.19
N THR A 185 11.14 10.67 -44.89
CA THR A 185 11.21 9.85 -43.66
C THR A 185 11.88 8.49 -43.84
N ASP A 186 11.77 7.88 -45.02
CA ASP A 186 12.13 6.49 -45.31
C ASP A 186 12.87 6.34 -46.66
N ASP A 187 13.40 7.45 -47.20
CA ASP A 187 14.11 7.55 -48.49
C ASP A 187 13.33 6.99 -49.70
N TYR A 188 11.99 6.95 -49.64
CA TYR A 188 11.15 6.30 -50.66
C TYR A 188 11.15 7.02 -52.01
N VAL A 189 11.47 6.29 -53.08
CA VAL A 189 11.51 6.82 -54.46
C VAL A 189 10.60 6.00 -55.36
N LEU A 190 9.73 6.69 -56.09
CA LEU A 190 8.82 6.09 -57.06
C LEU A 190 9.54 5.62 -58.33
N ASP A 191 8.98 4.56 -58.91
CA ASP A 191 9.44 3.99 -60.18
C ASP A 191 9.41 4.99 -61.33
N ARG A 192 10.30 4.83 -62.31
CA ARG A 192 10.28 5.65 -63.55
C ARG A 192 8.94 5.60 -64.30
N ALA A 193 8.12 4.57 -64.07
CA ALA A 193 6.83 4.34 -64.74
C ALA A 193 5.60 4.68 -63.88
N ASP A 194 5.74 5.01 -62.59
CA ASP A 194 4.57 5.43 -61.79
C ASP A 194 4.09 6.83 -62.23
N PRO A 195 2.79 7.04 -62.52
CA PRO A 195 2.29 8.30 -63.04
C PRO A 195 2.40 9.49 -62.07
N LEU A 196 2.46 9.25 -60.75
CA LEU A 196 2.58 10.33 -59.75
C LEU A 196 4.02 10.84 -59.59
N ARG A 197 5.00 10.09 -60.14
CA ARG A 197 6.45 10.31 -59.99
C ARG A 197 6.99 11.62 -60.57
N GLY A 198 6.18 12.34 -61.36
CA GLY A 198 6.41 13.75 -61.73
C GLY A 198 5.99 14.70 -60.61
N ALA A 199 4.71 14.68 -60.24
CA ALA A 199 4.14 15.53 -59.21
C ALA A 199 4.82 15.39 -57.83
N VAL A 200 5.28 14.18 -57.47
CA VAL A 200 6.07 13.94 -56.25
C VAL A 200 7.43 14.62 -56.31
N ALA A 201 8.10 14.62 -57.47
CA ALA A 201 9.40 15.27 -57.64
C ALA A 201 9.26 16.80 -57.57
N ASP A 202 8.22 17.36 -58.20
CA ASP A 202 7.91 18.80 -58.16
C ASP A 202 7.52 19.25 -56.74
N LEU A 203 6.72 18.44 -56.01
CA LEU A 203 6.35 18.68 -54.62
C LEU A 203 7.58 18.67 -53.70
N VAL A 204 8.45 17.65 -53.80
CA VAL A 204 9.68 17.57 -53.01
C VAL A 204 10.60 18.76 -53.28
N ALA A 205 10.74 19.18 -54.54
CA ALA A 205 11.53 20.36 -54.88
C ALA A 205 10.97 21.66 -54.25
N ALA A 206 9.64 21.85 -54.29
CA ALA A 206 8.99 22.98 -53.64
C ALA A 206 9.10 22.97 -52.11
N VAL A 207 9.03 21.79 -51.48
CA VAL A 207 9.18 21.61 -50.03
C VAL A 207 10.61 21.88 -49.56
N LEU A 208 11.62 21.47 -50.34
CA LEU A 208 13.03 21.76 -50.06
C LEU A 208 13.33 23.25 -50.17
N GLU A 209 12.90 23.91 -51.25
CA GLU A 209 13.05 25.37 -51.46
C GLU A 209 12.34 26.19 -50.37
N ALA A 210 11.16 25.76 -49.93
CA ALA A 210 10.41 26.40 -48.85
C ALA A 210 10.99 26.15 -47.44
N GLY A 211 11.97 25.26 -47.31
CA GLY A 211 12.63 24.89 -46.06
C GLY A 211 11.72 24.15 -45.06
N ARG A 212 12.36 23.52 -44.06
CA ARG A 212 11.67 22.83 -42.97
C ARG A 212 10.90 23.80 -42.07
N LEU A 213 9.88 23.30 -41.38
CA LEU A 213 9.25 23.95 -40.23
C LEU A 213 9.84 23.45 -38.91
N ASP A 214 9.67 24.24 -37.86
CA ASP A 214 9.89 23.86 -36.45
C ASP A 214 8.66 23.12 -35.88
N PRO A 215 8.81 22.33 -34.80
CA PRO A 215 7.70 21.58 -34.22
C PRO A 215 6.55 22.49 -33.76
N PRO A 216 5.28 22.10 -33.98
CA PRO A 216 4.16 22.75 -33.32
C PRO A 216 4.26 22.53 -31.80
N PRO A 217 3.77 23.48 -30.97
CA PRO A 217 3.59 23.21 -29.55
C PRO A 217 2.63 22.01 -29.39
N LEU A 218 3.02 21.08 -28.52
CA LEU A 218 2.13 20.00 -28.08
C LEU A 218 1.21 20.55 -26.99
N PRO A 219 -0.07 20.13 -26.94
CA PRO A 219 -0.90 20.40 -25.78
C PRO A 219 -0.46 19.53 -24.59
N GLU A 220 -0.53 20.06 -23.38
CA GLU A 220 -0.15 19.37 -22.15
C GLU A 220 -1.35 19.19 -21.22
N LEU A 221 -1.52 17.94 -20.74
CA LEU A 221 -2.40 17.59 -19.65
C LEU A 221 -1.71 16.50 -18.80
N SER A 222 -1.56 16.75 -17.50
CA SER A 222 -1.02 15.76 -16.56
C SER A 222 -1.72 15.81 -15.20
N LEU A 223 -1.45 14.81 -14.36
CA LEU A 223 -1.97 14.65 -13.01
C LEU A 223 -0.82 14.26 -12.08
N ASP A 224 -0.53 15.09 -11.07
CA ASP A 224 0.53 14.84 -10.08
C ASP A 224 -0.07 14.59 -8.68
N PRO A 225 0.24 13.46 -8.00
CA PRO A 225 1.12 12.38 -8.43
C PRO A 225 0.45 11.42 -9.42
N THR A 226 1.25 10.65 -10.16
CA THR A 226 0.73 9.57 -11.03
C THR A 226 0.20 8.36 -10.25
N PHE A 227 0.58 8.22 -8.97
CA PHE A 227 0.10 7.17 -8.07
C PHE A 227 0.03 7.67 -6.62
N ALA A 228 -1.01 7.27 -5.88
CA ALA A 228 -1.07 7.40 -4.42
C ALA A 228 -1.60 6.11 -3.76
N SER A 229 -1.22 5.84 -2.52
CA SER A 229 -1.80 4.74 -1.74
C SER A 229 -2.09 5.16 -0.31
N THR A 230 -3.20 4.65 0.22
CA THR A 230 -3.80 5.10 1.48
C THR A 230 -4.68 3.96 2.04
N PRO A 231 -5.05 3.94 3.34
CA PRO A 231 -6.02 2.99 3.87
C PRO A 231 -7.43 3.18 3.29
N ALA A 232 -8.21 2.10 3.19
CA ALA A 232 -9.64 2.21 2.89
C ALA A 232 -10.36 3.09 3.93
N GLY A 233 -11.13 4.07 3.46
CA GLY A 233 -11.76 5.13 4.26
C GLY A 233 -10.99 6.46 4.26
N ASP A 234 -9.67 6.44 4.13
CA ASP A 234 -8.83 7.63 4.02
C ASP A 234 -8.82 8.18 2.58
N ALA A 235 -8.33 9.40 2.39
CA ALA A 235 -8.18 10.02 1.07
C ALA A 235 -6.85 9.66 0.41
N ALA A 236 -6.88 9.49 -0.92
CA ALA A 236 -5.71 9.42 -1.79
C ALA A 236 -5.62 10.71 -2.61
N GLY A 237 -4.44 11.33 -2.65
CA GLY A 237 -4.21 12.64 -3.28
C GLY A 237 -3.54 13.64 -2.31
N PRO A 238 -3.55 14.95 -2.62
CA PRO A 238 -4.20 15.55 -3.80
C PRO A 238 -3.57 15.10 -5.11
N PHE A 239 -4.41 14.77 -6.07
CA PHE A 239 -4.07 14.73 -7.49
C PHE A 239 -4.29 16.12 -8.06
N THR A 240 -3.21 16.82 -8.44
CA THR A 240 -3.26 18.17 -9.00
C THR A 240 -3.34 18.08 -10.52
N VAL A 241 -4.33 18.75 -11.12
CA VAL A 241 -4.44 18.90 -12.58
C VAL A 241 -3.42 19.93 -13.06
N HIS A 242 -2.62 19.57 -14.07
CA HIS A 242 -1.75 20.49 -14.79
C HIS A 242 -2.17 20.53 -16.26
N SER A 243 -2.46 21.72 -16.80
CA SER A 243 -3.13 21.86 -18.10
C SER A 243 -2.84 23.20 -18.79
N ASP A 244 -2.37 23.17 -20.05
CA ASP A 244 -2.22 24.38 -20.90
C ASP A 244 -3.40 24.62 -21.86
N LEU A 245 -4.40 23.73 -21.84
CA LEU A 245 -5.50 23.65 -22.81
C LEU A 245 -6.48 24.84 -22.74
N ASP A 246 -6.95 25.30 -23.91
CA ASP A 246 -7.95 26.36 -24.05
C ASP A 246 -9.37 25.92 -23.62
N GLU A 247 -9.69 24.62 -23.71
CA GLU A 247 -10.98 24.06 -23.30
C GLU A 247 -10.92 23.39 -21.92
N THR A 248 -12.02 23.44 -21.17
CA THR A 248 -12.10 22.85 -19.83
C THR A 248 -11.80 21.35 -19.83
N VAL A 249 -10.88 20.93 -18.95
CA VAL A 249 -10.65 19.52 -18.63
C VAL A 249 -11.87 18.96 -17.90
N THR A 250 -12.29 17.73 -18.21
CA THR A 250 -13.24 16.96 -17.42
C THR A 250 -12.55 15.80 -16.71
N VAL A 251 -13.04 15.43 -15.52
CA VAL A 251 -12.46 14.35 -14.71
C VAL A 251 -13.45 13.24 -14.38
N ARG A 252 -12.95 12.01 -14.37
CA ARG A 252 -13.71 10.79 -14.12
C ARG A 252 -12.91 9.82 -13.26
N SER A 253 -13.56 9.18 -12.29
CA SER A 253 -12.97 8.15 -11.44
C SER A 253 -13.67 6.81 -11.61
N ALA A 254 -12.89 5.74 -11.77
CA ALA A 254 -13.35 4.36 -11.60
C ALA A 254 -12.81 3.81 -10.28
N GLY A 255 -13.66 3.15 -9.47
CA GLY A 255 -13.27 2.52 -8.20
C GLY A 255 -13.34 3.41 -6.95
N ALA A 256 -13.39 4.74 -7.09
CA ALA A 256 -13.48 5.69 -5.98
C ALA A 256 -14.44 6.87 -6.27
N THR A 257 -14.93 7.53 -5.22
CA THR A 257 -15.54 8.87 -5.33
C THR A 257 -14.45 9.95 -5.45
N MET A 258 -14.83 11.14 -5.94
CA MET A 258 -13.94 12.29 -6.11
C MET A 258 -14.40 13.46 -5.22
N SER A 259 -13.47 14.26 -4.69
CA SER A 259 -13.75 15.51 -3.97
C SER A 259 -12.67 16.58 -4.23
N THR A 260 -12.99 17.86 -3.99
CA THR A 260 -11.99 18.97 -4.06
C THR A 260 -11.17 19.15 -2.79
N ASP A 261 -11.51 18.40 -1.74
CA ASP A 261 -10.91 18.45 -0.40
C ASP A 261 -10.65 17.02 0.12
N ALA A 262 -9.76 16.91 1.11
CA ALA A 262 -9.34 15.64 1.68
C ALA A 262 -10.43 14.97 2.54
N ASP A 263 -11.36 15.73 3.12
CA ASP A 263 -12.40 15.23 4.03
C ASP A 263 -13.58 14.57 3.28
N GLY A 264 -13.81 14.97 2.03
CA GLY A 264 -14.87 14.48 1.16
C GLY A 264 -16.13 15.35 1.14
N ASP A 265 -16.11 16.51 1.80
CA ASP A 265 -17.29 17.37 2.02
C ASP A 265 -17.74 18.11 0.75
N ARG A 266 -16.85 18.30 -0.23
CA ARG A 266 -17.15 18.92 -1.53
C ARG A 266 -16.94 17.89 -2.65
N PRO A 267 -17.92 16.99 -2.88
CA PRO A 267 -17.80 15.95 -3.88
C PRO A 267 -17.78 16.53 -5.31
N LEU A 268 -16.94 15.93 -6.15
CA LEU A 268 -16.92 16.15 -7.59
C LEU A 268 -17.77 15.07 -8.27
N ALA A 269 -18.65 15.51 -9.18
CA ALA A 269 -19.40 14.60 -10.03
C ALA A 269 -18.49 13.91 -11.06
N GLN A 270 -18.92 12.76 -11.58
CA GLN A 270 -18.30 12.16 -12.76
C GLN A 270 -18.46 13.12 -13.96
N ASP A 271 -17.41 13.25 -14.77
CA ASP A 271 -17.31 14.16 -15.91
C ASP A 271 -17.41 15.66 -15.54
N ALA A 272 -17.17 16.01 -14.27
CA ALA A 272 -17.12 17.40 -13.81
C ALA A 272 -15.96 18.17 -14.45
N GLN A 273 -16.20 19.45 -14.78
CA GLN A 273 -15.19 20.36 -15.31
C GLN A 273 -14.23 20.84 -14.20
N VAL A 274 -12.94 20.90 -14.53
CA VAL A 274 -11.85 21.38 -13.68
C VAL A 274 -10.88 22.25 -14.49
N GLY A 275 -10.04 23.03 -13.81
CA GLY A 275 -9.00 23.86 -14.42
C GLY A 275 -7.60 23.47 -13.92
N ASP A 276 -6.59 24.15 -14.46
CA ASP A 276 -5.21 24.05 -13.99
C ASP A 276 -5.09 24.36 -12.49
N GLY A 277 -4.21 23.64 -11.79
CA GLY A 277 -4.02 23.73 -10.34
C GLY A 277 -5.14 23.15 -9.49
N GLN A 278 -6.23 22.62 -10.08
CA GLN A 278 -7.30 22.00 -9.30
C GLN A 278 -6.82 20.71 -8.63
N GLN A 279 -6.93 20.66 -7.30
CA GLN A 279 -6.69 19.44 -6.53
C GLN A 279 -7.93 18.55 -6.47
N ILE A 280 -7.72 17.25 -6.62
CA ILE A 280 -8.73 16.21 -6.59
C ILE A 280 -8.29 15.13 -5.60
N TYR A 281 -9.18 14.71 -4.72
CA TYR A 281 -8.95 13.61 -3.80
C TYR A 281 -9.85 12.44 -4.19
N LEU A 282 -9.32 11.21 -4.11
CA LEU A 282 -10.08 9.98 -4.28
C LEU A 282 -10.37 9.35 -2.92
N ARG A 283 -11.57 8.79 -2.74
CA ARG A 283 -11.96 8.02 -1.54
C ARG A 283 -12.68 6.72 -1.92
N SER A 284 -12.37 5.64 -1.22
CA SER A 284 -13.09 4.35 -1.28
C SER A 284 -13.41 3.86 0.14
N THR A 285 -14.56 3.21 0.32
CA THR A 285 -14.99 2.63 1.61
C THR A 285 -14.48 1.20 1.84
N GLY A 286 -13.78 0.61 0.88
CA GLY A 286 -13.14 -0.70 0.98
C GLY A 286 -11.86 -0.75 0.14
N ALA A 287 -11.01 -1.74 0.39
CA ALA A 287 -9.76 -1.90 -0.33
C ALA A 287 -9.96 -2.20 -1.83
N GLY A 288 -8.95 -1.85 -2.63
CA GLY A 288 -8.93 -2.02 -4.07
C GLY A 288 -8.23 -0.88 -4.81
N SER A 289 -8.08 -1.05 -6.12
CA SER A 289 -7.57 -0.01 -7.02
C SER A 289 -8.68 0.92 -7.49
N ALA A 290 -8.39 2.21 -7.54
CA ALA A 290 -9.15 3.21 -8.29
C ALA A 290 -8.24 3.92 -9.30
N ARG A 291 -8.84 4.52 -10.33
CA ARG A 291 -8.11 5.31 -11.34
C ARG A 291 -8.87 6.59 -11.66
N LEU A 292 -8.20 7.72 -11.44
CA LEU A 292 -8.59 9.04 -11.93
C LEU A 292 -8.16 9.17 -13.39
N ARG A 293 -9.02 9.77 -14.21
CA ARG A 293 -8.72 10.18 -15.59
C ARG A 293 -9.08 11.65 -15.75
N ALA A 294 -8.20 12.42 -16.37
CA ALA A 294 -8.47 13.75 -16.89
C ALA A 294 -8.55 13.68 -18.42
N THR A 295 -9.56 14.31 -19.01
CA THR A 295 -9.74 14.42 -20.46
C THR A 295 -9.93 15.88 -20.84
N GLY A 296 -9.07 16.41 -21.69
CA GLY A 296 -9.24 17.72 -22.30
C GLY A 296 -9.44 17.60 -23.82
N VAL A 297 -9.76 18.73 -24.45
CA VAL A 297 -9.81 18.86 -25.91
C VAL A 297 -9.04 20.13 -26.30
N GLN A 298 -8.20 20.04 -27.32
CA GLN A 298 -7.48 21.21 -27.84
C GLN A 298 -7.61 21.29 -29.36
N THR A 299 -7.72 22.52 -29.88
CA THR A 299 -7.54 22.74 -31.33
C THR A 299 -6.05 22.82 -31.63
N VAL A 300 -5.53 21.81 -32.33
CA VAL A 300 -4.12 21.72 -32.71
C VAL A 300 -3.95 21.86 -34.23
N ARG A 301 -2.80 22.35 -34.66
CA ARG A 301 -2.43 22.48 -36.08
C ARG A 301 -1.91 21.14 -36.62
N THR A 302 -1.89 21.01 -37.94
CA THR A 302 -1.18 19.91 -38.62
C THR A 302 0.30 19.82 -38.18
N GLY A 303 0.86 18.61 -38.17
CA GLY A 303 2.25 18.34 -37.76
C GLY A 303 2.41 17.77 -36.35
N ILE A 304 1.34 17.62 -35.57
CA ILE A 304 1.35 16.84 -34.31
C ILE A 304 1.60 15.36 -34.65
N VAL A 305 2.57 14.75 -33.96
CA VAL A 305 2.90 13.32 -34.14
C VAL A 305 2.12 12.47 -33.14
N TYR A 306 1.68 11.31 -33.61
CA TYR A 306 1.01 10.28 -32.84
C TYR A 306 1.86 9.01 -32.82
N LEU A 307 2.14 8.54 -31.61
CA LEU A 307 2.95 7.37 -31.32
C LEU A 307 2.08 6.25 -30.78
N TYR A 308 2.44 5.01 -31.11
CA TYR A 308 1.74 3.82 -30.65
C TYR A 308 1.62 3.79 -29.12
N ASP A 309 0.43 3.48 -28.60
CA ASP A 309 0.12 3.55 -27.18
C ASP A 309 0.77 2.44 -26.34
N GLY A 310 0.99 1.25 -26.92
CA GLY A 310 1.50 0.05 -26.24
C GLY A 310 0.43 -0.85 -25.64
N ASN A 311 -0.87 -0.59 -25.86
CA ASN A 311 -1.96 -1.27 -25.16
C ASN A 311 -2.50 -2.52 -25.87
N THR A 312 -2.18 -2.71 -27.16
CA THR A 312 -2.70 -3.86 -27.94
C THR A 312 -1.82 -5.12 -27.77
N PRO A 313 -2.36 -6.23 -27.25
CA PRO A 313 -1.59 -7.46 -27.03
C PRO A 313 -0.94 -7.99 -28.31
N GLY A 314 0.31 -8.44 -28.21
CA GLY A 314 1.07 -9.01 -29.33
C GLY A 314 1.69 -8.00 -30.31
N VAL A 315 1.33 -6.71 -30.22
CA VAL A 315 1.91 -5.65 -31.06
C VAL A 315 3.01 -4.92 -30.29
N GLY A 316 4.26 -5.07 -30.71
CA GLY A 316 5.40 -4.37 -30.10
C GLY A 316 5.56 -2.91 -30.60
N THR A 317 5.11 -2.64 -31.82
CA THR A 317 5.26 -1.36 -32.53
C THR A 317 4.16 -1.21 -33.57
N ALA A 318 3.68 0.02 -33.80
CA ALA A 318 2.85 0.38 -34.95
C ALA A 318 3.40 1.64 -35.64
N GLN A 319 2.96 1.91 -36.89
CA GLN A 319 3.42 3.08 -37.66
C GLN A 319 3.29 4.37 -36.86
N LYS A 320 4.33 5.18 -36.85
CA LYS A 320 4.25 6.55 -36.33
C LYS A 320 3.42 7.37 -37.31
N LEU A 321 2.44 8.11 -36.80
CA LEU A 321 1.48 8.87 -37.59
C LEU A 321 1.66 10.37 -37.38
N ILE A 322 1.22 11.19 -38.33
CA ILE A 322 1.24 12.65 -38.21
C ILE A 322 -0.10 13.26 -38.63
N LEU A 323 -0.60 14.22 -37.86
CA LEU A 323 -1.88 14.87 -38.10
C LEU A 323 -1.84 15.72 -39.37
N ALA A 324 -2.67 15.40 -40.36
CA ALA A 324 -2.63 15.96 -41.71
C ALA A 324 -3.35 17.32 -41.86
N THR A 325 -4.23 17.67 -40.93
CA THR A 325 -5.02 18.92 -40.94
C THR A 325 -5.10 19.52 -39.54
N THR A 326 -5.38 20.82 -39.43
CA THR A 326 -5.84 21.39 -38.15
C THR A 326 -7.10 20.65 -37.68
N ALA A 327 -7.14 20.22 -36.42
CA ALA A 327 -8.24 19.44 -35.86
C ALA A 327 -8.42 19.73 -34.37
N ARG A 328 -9.60 19.40 -33.83
CA ARG A 328 -9.77 19.23 -32.37
C ARG A 328 -9.38 17.81 -32.02
N VAL A 329 -8.46 17.66 -31.06
CA VAL A 329 -7.96 16.37 -30.58
C VAL A 329 -8.21 16.25 -29.08
N GLN A 330 -8.37 15.01 -28.59
CA GLN A 330 -8.38 14.77 -27.15
C GLN A 330 -6.96 14.73 -26.60
N VAL A 331 -6.82 15.14 -25.34
CA VAL A 331 -5.60 15.01 -24.55
C VAL A 331 -5.97 14.29 -23.25
N ARG A 332 -5.19 13.30 -22.81
CA ARG A 332 -5.60 12.38 -21.73
C ARG A 332 -4.49 12.06 -20.73
N ALA A 333 -4.76 12.38 -19.45
CA ALA A 333 -3.94 11.95 -18.32
C ALA A 333 -4.70 10.97 -17.42
N ALA A 334 -3.96 10.14 -16.68
CA ALA A 334 -4.51 9.24 -15.68
C ALA A 334 -3.57 9.11 -14.48
N SER A 335 -4.15 8.99 -13.28
CA SER A 335 -3.43 8.65 -12.05
C SER A 335 -4.14 7.51 -11.33
N ASP A 336 -3.34 6.65 -10.69
CA ASP A 336 -3.83 5.51 -9.94
C ASP A 336 -3.92 5.80 -8.43
N ALA A 337 -4.88 5.16 -7.77
CA ALA A 337 -4.97 5.10 -6.31
C ALA A 337 -5.12 3.66 -5.84
N GLN A 338 -4.41 3.28 -4.77
CA GLN A 338 -4.60 1.99 -4.11
C GLN A 338 -5.06 2.17 -2.67
N PHE A 339 -6.30 1.76 -2.41
CA PHE A 339 -6.87 1.68 -1.07
C PHE A 339 -6.52 0.32 -0.46
N LEU A 340 -5.88 0.33 0.70
CA LEU A 340 -5.38 -0.86 1.40
C LEU A 340 -6.32 -1.25 2.54
N ASP A 341 -6.47 -2.54 2.82
CA ASP A 341 -7.32 -3.00 3.92
C ASP A 341 -6.62 -2.71 5.27
N PRO A 342 -7.34 -2.17 6.27
CA PRO A 342 -6.77 -1.89 7.58
C PRO A 342 -6.43 -3.20 8.30
N GLY A 343 -5.14 -3.40 8.56
CA GLY A 343 -4.62 -4.56 9.28
C GLY A 343 -4.91 -4.53 10.78
N SER A 344 -4.27 -5.48 11.47
CA SER A 344 -4.50 -5.73 12.90
C SER A 344 -3.26 -6.29 13.60
N VAL A 345 -3.19 -6.08 14.91
CA VAL A 345 -2.22 -6.71 15.82
C VAL A 345 -3.00 -7.58 16.79
N GLN A 346 -2.63 -8.84 16.91
CA GLN A 346 -3.10 -9.72 17.98
C GLN A 346 -2.00 -9.82 19.04
N VAL A 347 -2.32 -9.31 20.24
CA VAL A 347 -1.48 -9.42 21.43
C VAL A 347 -1.99 -10.60 22.26
N SER A 348 -1.16 -11.63 22.44
CA SER A 348 -1.44 -12.74 23.34
C SER A 348 -0.60 -12.58 24.61
N ILE A 349 -1.23 -12.52 25.79
CA ILE A 349 -0.56 -12.29 27.07
C ILE A 349 -0.56 -13.61 27.84
N VAL A 350 0.63 -14.08 28.26
CA VAL A 350 0.87 -15.41 28.85
C VAL A 350 1.46 -15.25 30.25
N ILE A 351 0.69 -15.57 31.29
CA ILE A 351 1.16 -15.56 32.67
C ILE A 351 1.62 -16.97 33.07
N THR A 352 2.88 -17.09 33.46
CA THR A 352 3.55 -18.37 33.82
C THR A 352 4.45 -18.19 35.06
N GLY A 353 5.09 -19.26 35.53
CA GLY A 353 5.93 -19.27 36.74
C GLY A 353 5.26 -19.86 37.99
N ASP A 354 6.04 -20.06 39.05
CA ASP A 354 5.61 -20.73 40.29
C ASP A 354 4.72 -19.85 41.18
N ALA A 355 4.81 -18.52 41.02
CA ALA A 355 3.96 -17.55 41.70
C ALA A 355 2.87 -16.96 40.79
N ALA A 356 2.61 -17.55 39.61
CA ALA A 356 1.53 -17.12 38.72
C ALA A 356 0.18 -17.07 39.45
N GLY A 357 -0.56 -15.96 39.28
CA GLY A 357 -1.79 -15.70 40.02
C GLY A 357 -1.57 -14.98 41.36
N ARG A 358 -0.34 -14.56 41.69
CA ARG A 358 -0.02 -13.77 42.90
C ARG A 358 0.46 -12.35 42.59
N GLN A 359 0.63 -12.00 41.32
CA GLN A 359 1.01 -10.66 40.87
C GLN A 359 -0.15 -9.65 40.98
N GLY A 360 0.20 -8.36 41.10
CA GLY A 360 -0.74 -7.23 41.06
C GLY A 360 -1.29 -6.96 39.66
N ALA A 361 -1.96 -5.82 39.49
CA ALA A 361 -2.42 -5.39 38.16
C ALA A 361 -1.21 -5.02 37.28
N ALA A 362 -1.26 -5.38 36.00
CA ALA A 362 -0.25 -5.06 35.01
C ALA A 362 -0.91 -4.39 33.77
N THR A 363 -0.14 -3.81 32.87
CA THR A 363 -0.67 -3.07 31.70
C THR A 363 0.27 -3.18 30.50
N VAL A 364 -0.17 -3.95 29.50
CA VAL A 364 0.49 -4.00 28.20
C VAL A 364 0.07 -2.80 27.36
N VAL A 365 1.04 -2.19 26.68
CA VAL A 365 0.89 -1.01 25.83
C VAL A 365 1.29 -1.36 24.40
N LEU A 366 0.38 -1.13 23.45
CA LEU A 366 0.63 -1.23 22.01
C LEU A 366 0.67 0.17 21.38
N SER A 367 1.83 0.56 20.90
CA SER A 367 2.08 1.86 20.23
C SER A 367 2.35 1.63 18.74
N CYS A 368 1.41 2.00 17.86
CA CYS A 368 1.52 1.75 16.41
C CYS A 368 1.86 2.99 15.55
N ARG A 369 1.70 4.20 16.10
CA ARG A 369 1.87 5.46 15.37
C ARG A 369 2.36 6.58 16.30
N PRO A 370 3.39 7.36 15.93
CA PRO A 370 3.76 8.56 16.68
C PRO A 370 2.60 9.57 16.66
N GLY A 371 2.22 10.10 17.83
CA GLY A 371 1.21 11.15 17.94
C GLY A 371 -0.26 10.70 17.90
N GLN A 372 -0.54 9.41 18.07
CA GLN A 372 -1.88 8.90 18.42
C GLN A 372 -1.82 8.20 19.79
N ASP A 373 -2.95 8.07 20.47
CA ASP A 373 -3.03 7.42 21.79
C ASP A 373 -2.65 5.94 21.73
N ASP A 374 -1.81 5.48 22.68
CA ASP A 374 -1.45 4.06 22.76
C ASP A 374 -2.63 3.20 23.21
N VAL A 375 -2.76 2.01 22.63
CA VAL A 375 -3.76 1.03 23.07
C VAL A 375 -3.25 0.31 24.32
N ARG A 376 -3.84 0.64 25.47
CA ARG A 376 -3.62 -0.05 26.74
C ARG A 376 -4.48 -1.30 26.85
N ILE A 377 -3.91 -2.34 27.46
CA ILE A 377 -4.53 -3.65 27.66
C ILE A 377 -4.29 -4.04 29.12
N ASP A 378 -5.33 -3.90 29.93
CA ASP A 378 -5.25 -4.14 31.37
C ASP A 378 -5.15 -5.65 31.68
N VAL A 379 -4.16 -6.02 32.49
CA VAL A 379 -4.02 -7.37 33.03
C VAL A 379 -4.48 -7.36 34.49
N PRO A 380 -5.56 -8.07 34.86
CA PRO A 380 -6.09 -8.02 36.21
C PRO A 380 -5.16 -8.71 37.22
N PRO A 381 -5.15 -8.27 38.50
CA PRO A 381 -4.37 -8.90 39.55
C PRO A 381 -4.78 -10.36 39.70
N GLY A 382 -3.79 -11.25 39.84
CA GLY A 382 -4.00 -12.69 39.93
C GLY A 382 -4.40 -13.38 38.61
N ALA A 383 -4.21 -12.75 37.44
CA ALA A 383 -4.37 -13.41 36.14
C ALA A 383 -3.46 -14.65 36.02
N THR A 384 -3.89 -15.66 35.26
CA THR A 384 -3.16 -16.91 35.00
C THR A 384 -3.41 -17.42 33.58
N GLY A 385 -2.44 -18.16 33.02
CA GLY A 385 -2.57 -18.76 31.69
C GLY A 385 -2.51 -17.73 30.55
N THR A 386 -3.16 -18.04 29.43
CA THR A 386 -3.11 -17.20 28.21
C THR A 386 -4.41 -16.43 28.00
N SER A 387 -4.30 -15.11 27.83
CA SER A 387 -5.36 -14.24 27.30
C SER A 387 -4.97 -13.71 25.92
N THR A 388 -5.90 -13.10 25.18
CA THR A 388 -5.62 -12.57 23.83
C THR A 388 -6.53 -11.39 23.48
N ARG A 389 -5.93 -10.33 22.91
CA ARG A 389 -6.58 -9.09 22.50
C ARG A 389 -6.21 -8.77 21.04
N ILE A 390 -7.21 -8.62 20.17
CA ILE A 390 -7.01 -8.18 18.79
C ILE A 390 -7.32 -6.68 18.71
N VAL A 391 -6.35 -5.90 18.26
CA VAL A 391 -6.47 -4.48 17.91
C VAL A 391 -6.61 -4.40 16.39
N ARG A 392 -7.69 -3.78 15.91
CA ARG A 392 -8.06 -3.69 14.48
C ARG A 392 -8.09 -2.23 14.03
N GLY A 393 -8.15 -2.00 12.73
CA GLY A 393 -8.19 -0.64 12.20
C GLY A 393 -6.81 0.01 12.17
N ILE A 394 -5.73 -0.79 12.17
CA ILE A 394 -4.36 -0.28 12.15
C ILE A 394 -3.92 -0.17 10.69
N PRO A 395 -3.63 1.02 10.17
CA PRO A 395 -3.23 1.19 8.78
C PRO A 395 -2.00 0.36 8.39
N PRO A 396 -2.00 -0.30 7.22
CA PRO A 396 -0.90 -1.15 6.80
C PRO A 396 0.38 -0.33 6.57
N GLY A 397 1.53 -0.98 6.75
CA GLY A 397 2.84 -0.34 6.83
C GLY A 397 3.13 0.35 8.18
N SER A 398 2.16 0.45 9.10
CA SER A 398 2.42 0.98 10.45
C SER A 398 3.39 0.09 11.21
N PHE A 399 4.34 0.74 11.92
CA PHE A 399 5.32 0.07 12.77
C PHE A 399 4.87 0.09 14.23
N CYS A 400 4.46 -1.07 14.76
CA CYS A 400 4.02 -1.21 16.14
C CYS A 400 5.13 -1.71 17.06
N THR A 401 5.20 -1.15 18.26
CA THR A 401 5.97 -1.69 19.40
C THR A 401 5.01 -2.12 20.51
N VAL A 402 5.35 -3.20 21.21
CA VAL A 402 4.68 -3.63 22.44
C VAL A 402 5.64 -3.50 23.62
N SER A 403 5.13 -3.02 24.74
CA SER A 403 5.85 -2.88 26.01
C SER A 403 4.92 -3.06 27.19
N GLU A 404 5.47 -3.33 28.37
CA GLU A 404 4.72 -3.45 29.62
C GLU A 404 5.40 -2.60 30.70
N PRO A 405 5.01 -1.30 30.85
CA PRO A 405 5.60 -0.41 31.84
C PRO A 405 5.23 -0.80 33.28
N ASP A 406 4.02 -1.32 33.48
CA ASP A 406 3.49 -1.76 34.78
C ASP A 406 3.36 -3.28 34.76
N THR A 407 4.26 -4.01 35.43
CA THR A 407 4.40 -5.48 35.31
C THR A 407 3.66 -6.28 36.39
N GLY A 408 2.89 -5.63 37.26
CA GLY A 408 2.24 -6.27 38.41
C GLY A 408 3.21 -6.81 39.48
N ALA A 409 4.51 -6.53 39.40
CA ALA A 409 5.46 -6.91 40.43
C ALA A 409 5.11 -6.31 41.82
N THR A 410 5.39 -7.05 42.88
CA THR A 410 5.11 -6.66 44.27
C THR A 410 6.29 -7.05 45.18
N PRO A 411 6.36 -6.57 46.44
CA PRO A 411 7.42 -7.00 47.36
C PRO A 411 7.47 -8.52 47.61
N ALA A 412 6.42 -9.27 47.28
CA ALA A 412 6.37 -10.72 47.40
C ALA A 412 6.55 -11.49 46.08
N VAL A 413 6.51 -10.79 44.93
CA VAL A 413 6.44 -11.41 43.60
C VAL A 413 7.22 -10.60 42.58
N ALA A 414 8.25 -11.21 41.99
CA ALA A 414 9.02 -10.63 40.88
C ALA A 414 8.45 -11.11 39.55
N VAL A 415 8.28 -10.19 38.60
CA VAL A 415 7.77 -10.48 37.25
C VAL A 415 8.83 -10.12 36.22
N SER A 416 9.17 -11.09 35.36
CA SER A 416 10.06 -10.91 34.22
C SER A 416 9.27 -11.00 32.93
N VAL A 417 9.15 -9.87 32.22
CA VAL A 417 8.42 -9.75 30.95
C VAL A 417 9.33 -10.11 29.77
N ALA A 418 8.82 -10.89 28.81
CA ALA A 418 9.43 -11.11 27.51
C ALA A 418 8.43 -10.85 26.37
N VAL A 419 8.87 -10.23 25.28
CA VAL A 419 8.03 -9.92 24.10
C VAL A 419 8.59 -10.62 22.87
N ASP A 420 7.77 -11.42 22.19
CA ASP A 420 8.12 -12.21 21.01
C ASP A 420 7.13 -11.95 19.83
N PRO A 421 7.58 -11.55 18.63
CA PRO A 421 8.96 -11.17 18.31
C PRO A 421 9.33 -9.80 18.91
N PRO A 422 10.59 -9.62 19.36
CA PRO A 422 11.02 -8.37 19.99
C PRO A 422 11.20 -7.23 18.98
N GLY A 423 10.88 -6.00 19.41
CA GLY A 423 11.16 -4.78 18.65
C GLY A 423 9.94 -4.23 17.90
N ARG A 424 10.10 -3.95 16.60
CA ARG A 424 9.06 -3.34 15.75
C ARG A 424 8.38 -4.38 14.85
N LEU A 425 7.09 -4.53 15.04
CA LEU A 425 6.17 -5.27 14.17
C LEU A 425 5.77 -4.37 12.99
N THR A 426 5.69 -4.91 11.78
CA THR A 426 5.08 -4.21 10.63
C THR A 426 3.69 -4.79 10.37
N VAL A 427 2.66 -3.94 10.32
CA VAL A 427 1.29 -4.38 10.04
C VAL A 427 1.09 -4.57 8.53
N PRO A 428 0.72 -5.78 8.05
CA PRO A 428 0.48 -6.02 6.62
C PRO A 428 -0.91 -5.52 6.16
N ASP A 429 -1.06 -5.36 4.85
CA ASP A 429 -2.34 -5.11 4.16
C ASP A 429 -3.38 -6.20 4.52
N GLY A 430 -4.51 -5.77 5.09
CA GLY A 430 -5.62 -6.61 5.58
C GLY A 430 -5.32 -7.68 6.64
N GLY A 431 -4.05 -7.95 6.96
CA GLY A 431 -3.65 -9.09 7.78
C GLY A 431 -3.61 -8.84 9.30
N THR A 432 -3.27 -9.90 10.04
CA THR A 432 -3.04 -9.86 11.48
C THR A 432 -1.59 -10.24 11.78
N VAL A 433 -0.80 -9.30 12.33
CA VAL A 433 0.49 -9.64 12.93
C VAL A 433 0.28 -10.14 14.37
N GLN A 434 1.03 -11.16 14.75
CA GLN A 434 0.96 -11.80 16.06
C GLN A 434 2.12 -11.32 16.94
N VAL A 435 1.86 -11.12 18.23
CA VAL A 435 2.88 -10.81 19.23
C VAL A 435 2.47 -11.41 20.57
N THR A 436 3.41 -12.06 21.24
CA THR A 436 3.22 -12.66 22.57
C THR A 436 3.98 -11.87 23.61
N VAL A 437 3.30 -11.51 24.70
CA VAL A 437 3.90 -10.98 25.93
C VAL A 437 3.85 -12.10 26.96
N THR A 438 4.98 -12.42 27.58
CA THR A 438 5.10 -13.53 28.53
C THR A 438 5.64 -13.03 29.87
N ASP A 439 4.80 -13.13 30.90
CA ASP A 439 5.14 -12.80 32.28
C ASP A 439 5.58 -14.05 33.01
N THR A 440 6.86 -14.11 33.36
CA THR A 440 7.38 -15.14 34.26
C THR A 440 7.31 -14.61 35.69
N VAL A 441 6.31 -15.08 36.43
CA VAL A 441 5.92 -14.64 37.77
C VAL A 441 6.53 -15.57 38.82
N THR A 442 7.46 -15.04 39.61
CA THR A 442 8.27 -15.81 40.56
C THR A 442 8.17 -15.27 41.99
N ALA A 443 8.25 -16.15 42.99
CA ALA A 443 8.20 -15.75 44.38
C ALA A 443 9.49 -15.01 44.80
N VAL A 444 9.36 -13.82 45.41
CA VAL A 444 10.50 -13.18 46.07
C VAL A 444 10.82 -13.96 47.35
N MET A 445 12.09 -14.29 47.55
CA MET A 445 12.57 -14.94 48.76
C MET A 445 13.04 -13.90 49.77
N GLY A 446 12.61 -14.05 51.02
CA GLY A 446 13.11 -13.33 52.19
C GLY A 446 13.65 -14.32 53.23
N SER A 447 13.84 -13.86 54.46
CA SER A 447 14.30 -14.75 55.54
C SER A 447 13.84 -14.37 56.95
N VAL A 448 13.92 -15.34 57.85
CA VAL A 448 13.78 -15.18 59.31
C VAL A 448 15.10 -15.58 59.95
N GLN A 449 15.63 -14.76 60.86
CA GLN A 449 16.82 -15.07 61.65
C GLN A 449 16.38 -15.45 63.06
N VAL A 450 16.86 -16.59 63.56
CA VAL A 450 16.63 -17.02 64.95
C VAL A 450 17.88 -16.72 65.77
N ASP A 451 17.74 -15.81 66.73
CA ASP A 451 18.79 -15.41 67.68
C ASP A 451 18.53 -16.13 69.02
N THR A 452 19.25 -17.22 69.26
CA THR A 452 19.14 -18.00 70.50
C THR A 452 20.15 -17.53 71.55
N ALA A 453 19.66 -17.14 72.73
CA ALA A 453 20.45 -16.66 73.86
C ALA A 453 20.26 -17.55 75.09
N ILE A 454 21.37 -18.16 75.54
CA ILE A 454 21.44 -19.02 76.73
C ILE A 454 21.87 -18.18 77.94
N ALA A 455 21.17 -18.33 79.07
CA ALA A 455 21.37 -17.50 80.26
C ALA A 455 21.07 -18.26 81.58
N GLY A 456 21.34 -17.61 82.71
CA GLY A 456 21.07 -18.13 84.05
C GLY A 456 22.27 -18.85 84.69
N PRO A 457 22.23 -19.10 86.02
CA PRO A 457 23.36 -19.67 86.76
C PRO A 457 23.68 -21.13 86.40
N ALA A 458 22.76 -21.86 85.78
CA ALA A 458 22.96 -23.25 85.32
C ALA A 458 23.15 -23.36 83.79
N ALA A 459 23.53 -22.25 83.13
CA ALA A 459 23.68 -22.18 81.66
C ALA A 459 24.68 -23.19 81.06
N ALA A 460 25.64 -23.70 81.83
CA ALA A 460 26.59 -24.73 81.38
C ALA A 460 26.18 -26.17 81.77
N GLU A 461 25.01 -26.35 82.41
CA GLU A 461 24.58 -27.61 83.02
C GLU A 461 23.28 -28.18 82.42
N HIS A 462 22.71 -27.53 81.41
CA HIS A 462 21.47 -27.98 80.75
C HIS A 462 21.68 -29.22 79.87
N GLY A 463 20.62 -30.01 79.71
CA GLY A 463 20.54 -31.08 78.73
C GLY A 463 20.48 -30.54 77.29
N ALA A 464 20.49 -31.43 76.30
CA ALA A 464 20.32 -31.02 74.90
C ALA A 464 18.93 -30.42 74.68
N ALA A 465 18.88 -29.28 73.99
CA ALA A 465 17.65 -28.58 73.61
C ALA A 465 17.51 -28.52 72.07
N LEU A 466 16.31 -28.18 71.59
CA LEU A 466 16.00 -28.19 70.15
C LEU A 466 14.97 -27.11 69.83
N VAL A 467 15.40 -26.08 69.11
CA VAL A 467 14.50 -25.09 68.50
C VAL A 467 14.11 -25.57 67.10
N LEU A 468 12.86 -25.32 66.71
CA LEU A 468 12.27 -25.73 65.44
C LEU A 468 11.59 -24.54 64.77
N VAL A 469 12.01 -24.22 63.53
CA VAL A 469 11.39 -23.19 62.69
C VAL A 469 10.52 -23.87 61.65
N SER A 470 9.22 -23.54 61.62
CA SER A 470 8.27 -24.13 60.68
C SER A 470 7.60 -23.04 59.83
N CYS A 471 8.07 -22.89 58.59
CA CYS A 471 7.50 -21.98 57.59
C CYS A 471 6.44 -22.70 56.74
N ALA A 472 5.30 -22.06 56.50
CA ALA A 472 4.17 -22.69 55.81
C ALA A 472 4.54 -23.13 54.38
N GLY A 473 4.36 -24.42 54.08
CA GLY A 473 4.70 -25.01 52.78
C GLY A 473 6.15 -25.49 52.62
N GLN A 474 6.99 -25.35 53.65
CA GLN A 474 8.38 -25.83 53.65
C GLN A 474 8.60 -26.93 54.70
N ALA A 475 9.72 -27.65 54.59
CA ALA A 475 10.18 -28.54 55.67
C ALA A 475 10.69 -27.70 56.86
N SER A 476 10.36 -28.13 58.08
CA SER A 476 10.79 -27.43 59.30
C SER A 476 12.32 -27.54 59.50
N VAL A 477 12.96 -26.45 59.90
CA VAL A 477 14.40 -26.39 60.17
C VAL A 477 14.66 -26.61 61.65
N SER A 478 15.48 -27.61 61.95
CA SER A 478 15.91 -27.97 63.30
C SER A 478 17.21 -27.27 63.68
N ILE A 479 17.21 -26.57 64.81
CA ILE A 479 18.37 -25.88 65.40
C ILE A 479 18.70 -26.61 66.72
N PRO A 480 19.63 -27.58 66.70
CA PRO A 480 20.01 -28.32 67.90
C PRO A 480 20.93 -27.49 68.79
N ILE A 481 20.67 -27.53 70.10
CA ILE A 481 21.49 -26.88 71.13
C ILE A 481 22.13 -28.02 71.96
N PRO A 482 23.44 -28.28 71.82
CA PRO A 482 24.11 -29.34 72.59
C PRO A 482 24.02 -29.12 74.11
N ALA A 483 24.13 -30.20 74.89
CA ALA A 483 24.10 -30.12 76.35
C ALA A 483 25.29 -29.28 76.88
N GLY A 484 24.99 -28.26 77.70
CA GLY A 484 25.96 -27.31 78.23
C GLY A 484 26.51 -26.28 77.23
N GLU A 485 25.96 -26.19 76.02
CA GLU A 485 26.39 -25.20 75.03
C GLU A 485 25.85 -23.80 75.35
N THR A 486 26.75 -22.85 75.61
CA THR A 486 26.41 -21.50 76.08
C THR A 486 26.36 -20.46 74.97
N THR A 487 26.84 -20.79 73.76
CA THR A 487 26.83 -19.89 72.60
C THR A 487 26.21 -20.59 71.39
N VAL A 488 25.15 -20.02 70.84
CA VAL A 488 24.48 -20.51 69.63
C VAL A 488 24.64 -19.46 68.54
N GLU A 489 25.10 -19.86 67.35
CA GLU A 489 25.19 -18.95 66.20
C GLU A 489 23.79 -18.67 65.63
N PRO A 490 23.47 -17.42 65.21
CA PRO A 490 22.20 -17.10 64.57
C PRO A 490 21.92 -17.94 63.33
N VAL A 491 20.71 -18.50 63.24
CA VAL A 491 20.31 -19.34 62.11
C VAL A 491 19.31 -18.61 61.22
N THR A 492 19.67 -18.38 59.96
CA THR A 492 18.81 -17.78 58.94
C THR A 492 18.04 -18.85 58.15
N VAL A 493 16.70 -18.76 58.14
CA VAL A 493 15.80 -19.63 57.39
C VAL A 493 15.19 -18.84 56.23
N THR A 494 15.44 -19.26 54.99
CA THR A 494 14.93 -18.59 53.78
C THR A 494 13.57 -19.14 53.36
N ALA A 495 12.65 -18.24 53.03
CA ALA A 495 11.26 -18.56 52.70
C ALA A 495 10.67 -17.53 51.72
N PRO A 496 9.60 -17.85 50.97
CA PRO A 496 8.90 -16.85 50.17
C PRO A 496 8.37 -15.71 51.04
N VAL A 497 8.50 -14.46 50.59
CA VAL A 497 8.00 -13.28 51.31
C VAL A 497 6.50 -13.40 51.59
N GLY A 498 6.09 -12.98 52.79
CA GLY A 498 4.73 -13.13 53.31
C GLY A 498 4.38 -14.53 53.83
N THR A 499 5.29 -15.51 53.73
CA THR A 499 5.12 -16.81 54.40
C THR A 499 5.14 -16.61 55.91
N LEU A 500 4.22 -17.24 56.63
CA LEU A 500 4.25 -17.28 58.09
C LEU A 500 5.19 -18.40 58.54
N CYS A 501 6.13 -18.04 59.41
CA CYS A 501 7.04 -18.97 60.08
C CYS A 501 6.76 -18.93 61.58
N THR A 502 6.48 -20.09 62.17
CA THR A 502 6.32 -20.26 63.63
C THR A 502 7.60 -20.87 64.19
N VAL A 503 8.09 -20.32 65.31
CA VAL A 503 9.27 -20.83 66.03
C VAL A 503 8.79 -21.47 67.34
N THR A 504 9.22 -22.71 67.59
CA THR A 504 8.92 -23.44 68.82
C THR A 504 10.17 -24.10 69.38
N GLU A 505 10.14 -24.46 70.66
CA GLU A 505 11.20 -25.24 71.29
C GLU A 505 10.61 -26.54 71.86
N PRO A 506 10.48 -27.61 71.06
CA PRO A 506 9.94 -28.90 71.50
C PRO A 506 10.80 -29.65 72.53
N THR A 507 12.01 -29.19 72.85
CA THR A 507 12.85 -29.73 73.93
C THR A 507 13.69 -28.61 74.51
N ASP A 508 13.55 -28.34 75.81
CA ASP A 508 14.03 -27.13 76.49
C ASP A 508 15.40 -27.30 77.20
N GLY A 509 15.94 -28.52 77.24
CA GLY A 509 17.17 -28.85 77.97
C GLY A 509 16.99 -28.99 79.50
N SER A 510 15.77 -29.04 80.03
CA SER A 510 15.54 -29.32 81.45
C SER A 510 16.03 -30.72 81.87
N THR A 511 16.51 -30.85 83.11
CA THR A 511 17.00 -32.08 83.73
C THR A 511 16.51 -32.19 85.18
N ASP A 512 16.77 -33.31 85.87
CA ASP A 512 16.43 -33.49 87.29
C ASP A 512 17.09 -32.44 88.22
N THR A 513 18.17 -31.79 87.78
CA THR A 513 18.92 -30.78 88.55
C THR A 513 18.89 -29.38 87.94
N VAL A 514 18.39 -29.21 86.71
CA VAL A 514 18.36 -27.92 85.99
C VAL A 514 16.98 -27.68 85.39
N ARG A 515 16.36 -26.55 85.75
CA ARG A 515 15.08 -26.11 85.20
C ARG A 515 15.31 -25.03 84.15
N ALA A 516 14.78 -25.24 82.95
CA ALA A 516 14.71 -24.22 81.92
C ALA A 516 13.53 -23.25 82.14
N SER A 517 13.61 -22.09 81.51
CA SER A 517 12.49 -21.19 81.25
C SER A 517 12.71 -20.55 79.88
N VAL A 518 11.92 -21.02 78.91
CA VAL A 518 12.01 -20.61 77.49
C VAL A 518 11.07 -19.43 77.23
N HIS A 519 11.57 -18.41 76.54
CA HIS A 519 10.78 -17.30 76.03
C HIS A 519 11.13 -17.01 74.57
N ILE A 520 10.12 -17.07 73.69
CA ILE A 520 10.26 -16.85 72.25
C ILE A 520 9.44 -15.62 71.87
N ASP A 521 10.07 -14.61 71.26
CA ASP A 521 9.40 -13.39 70.82
C ASP A 521 9.93 -12.91 69.45
N PRO A 522 9.07 -12.73 68.43
CA PRO A 522 7.68 -13.21 68.35
C PRO A 522 7.61 -14.72 68.06
N THR A 523 6.62 -15.43 68.62
CA THR A 523 6.41 -16.88 68.36
C THR A 523 6.01 -17.22 66.92
N THR A 524 5.48 -16.27 66.17
CA THR A 524 5.18 -16.41 64.73
C THR A 524 5.41 -15.08 64.04
N VAL A 525 6.09 -15.12 62.90
CA VAL A 525 6.47 -13.93 62.12
C VAL A 525 6.19 -14.15 60.64
N ALA A 526 5.85 -13.07 59.93
CA ALA A 526 5.75 -13.08 58.48
C ALA A 526 7.11 -12.75 57.86
N VAL A 527 7.56 -13.52 56.88
CA VAL A 527 8.85 -13.34 56.20
C VAL A 527 8.85 -12.01 55.45
N PRO A 528 9.71 -11.04 55.80
CA PRO A 528 9.78 -9.74 55.15
C PRO A 528 10.56 -9.80 53.82
N PRO A 529 10.34 -8.82 52.92
CA PRO A 529 11.23 -8.58 51.79
C PRO A 529 12.52 -7.89 52.26
N GLY A 530 13.68 -8.42 51.85
CA GLY A 530 14.99 -7.84 52.19
C GLY A 530 15.56 -8.37 53.51
N ASP A 531 15.81 -7.47 54.46
CA ASP A 531 16.46 -7.78 55.75
C ASP A 531 15.69 -8.85 56.54
N PRO A 532 16.37 -9.76 57.25
CA PRO A 532 15.72 -10.85 57.99
C PRO A 532 14.82 -10.32 59.11
N ALA A 533 13.66 -10.95 59.29
CA ALA A 533 12.90 -10.76 60.53
C ALA A 533 13.54 -11.57 61.66
N THR A 534 13.96 -10.92 62.73
CA THR A 534 14.51 -11.58 63.92
C THR A 534 13.40 -12.21 64.78
N VAL A 535 13.63 -13.44 65.24
CA VAL A 535 12.95 -14.05 66.37
C VAL A 535 13.98 -14.34 67.46
N ALA A 536 13.77 -13.78 68.65
CA ALA A 536 14.63 -14.03 69.80
C ALA A 536 14.12 -15.25 70.58
N VAL A 537 14.99 -16.24 70.80
CA VAL A 537 14.76 -17.36 71.71
C VAL A 537 15.65 -17.16 72.93
N ARG A 538 15.07 -17.13 74.14
CA ARG A 538 15.79 -16.88 75.39
C ARG A 538 15.53 -18.02 76.37
N ASN A 539 16.60 -18.72 76.75
CA ASN A 539 16.54 -19.85 77.67
C ASN A 539 17.28 -19.50 78.95
N GLU A 540 16.53 -19.35 80.05
CA GLU A 540 17.12 -19.14 81.37
C GLU A 540 17.17 -20.47 82.15
N TYR A 541 18.37 -20.91 82.53
CA TYR A 541 18.61 -22.15 83.24
C TYR A 541 18.97 -21.88 84.71
N GLN A 542 18.20 -22.47 85.63
CA GLN A 542 18.40 -22.36 87.08
C GLN A 542 18.53 -23.75 87.71
N VAL A 543 19.39 -23.87 88.72
CA VAL A 543 19.56 -25.11 89.49
C VAL A 543 18.28 -25.41 90.28
N VAL A 544 17.78 -26.64 90.17
CA VAL A 544 16.64 -27.14 90.97
C VAL A 544 17.11 -27.36 92.41
N PRO A 545 16.52 -26.69 93.42
CA PRO A 545 16.90 -26.91 94.81
C PRO A 545 16.58 -28.35 95.25
N PRO A 546 17.46 -29.03 96.01
CA PRO A 546 17.20 -30.39 96.47
C PRO A 546 15.95 -30.44 97.37
N PRO A 547 15.13 -31.51 97.28
CA PRO A 547 13.83 -31.57 97.94
C PRO A 547 13.97 -31.51 99.47
N THR A 548 13.42 -30.46 100.08
CA THR A 548 13.42 -30.27 101.54
C THR A 548 12.64 -31.39 102.23
N THR A 549 13.32 -32.18 103.04
CA THR A 549 12.73 -33.33 103.74
C THR A 549 11.60 -32.91 104.70
N PRO A 550 10.42 -33.54 104.66
CA PRO A 550 9.27 -33.13 105.48
C PRO A 550 9.48 -33.44 106.97
N THR A 551 9.27 -32.43 107.82
CA THR A 551 9.22 -32.61 109.29
C THR A 551 7.83 -33.10 109.71
N THR A 552 7.78 -34.10 110.60
CA THR A 552 6.55 -34.77 111.06
C THR A 552 5.97 -34.19 112.36
N THR A 553 4.85 -34.77 112.84
CA THR A 553 4.29 -34.71 114.23
C THR A 553 3.19 -33.64 114.44
N PRO A 554 2.07 -33.91 115.16
CA PRO A 554 1.26 -35.14 115.26
C PRO A 554 -0.29 -34.88 115.15
N THR A 555 -1.12 -35.90 115.38
CA THR A 555 -2.61 -35.83 115.33
C THR A 555 -3.26 -35.79 116.73
N THR A 556 -4.33 -34.99 116.91
CA THR A 556 -5.30 -35.08 118.04
C THR A 556 -6.74 -34.77 117.58
N THR A 557 -7.74 -35.34 118.26
CA THR A 557 -9.17 -35.45 117.85
C THR A 557 -10.15 -34.47 118.59
N PRO A 558 -11.45 -34.36 118.21
CA PRO A 558 -12.32 -33.18 118.46
C PRO A 558 -13.29 -33.29 119.67
N PRO A 559 -14.17 -32.29 119.91
CA PRO A 559 -15.62 -32.52 119.72
C PRO A 559 -16.57 -31.33 119.34
N THR A 560 -17.73 -31.68 118.76
CA THR A 560 -19.11 -31.06 118.82
C THR A 560 -19.43 -29.58 118.49
N THR A 561 -20.11 -29.35 117.33
CA THR A 561 -21.54 -28.92 117.12
C THR A 561 -22.23 -28.01 118.18
N PRO A 562 -22.96 -26.89 117.83
CA PRO A 562 -24.07 -26.87 116.85
C PRO A 562 -24.33 -25.60 115.96
N SER A 563 -25.33 -25.76 115.06
CA SER A 563 -25.94 -24.82 114.06
C SER A 563 -26.80 -23.68 114.69
N PRO A 564 -27.38 -22.68 113.94
CA PRO A 564 -27.71 -22.59 112.48
C PRO A 564 -27.10 -21.34 111.77
N THR A 565 -27.49 -20.77 110.60
CA THR A 565 -28.75 -20.75 109.80
C THR A 565 -28.54 -20.39 108.30
N SER A 566 -29.58 -20.62 107.47
CA SER A 566 -29.76 -20.36 106.02
C SER A 566 -30.24 -18.90 105.69
N PRO A 567 -30.53 -18.45 104.42
CA PRO A 567 -30.64 -19.14 103.11
C PRO A 567 -29.74 -18.60 101.94
N THR A 568 -29.31 -19.39 100.92
CA THR A 568 -29.99 -19.94 99.69
C THR A 568 -30.48 -18.85 98.69
N SER A 569 -30.51 -18.96 97.33
CA SER A 569 -30.42 -20.05 96.32
C SER A 569 -30.22 -19.44 94.88
N SER A 570 -29.85 -20.07 93.75
CA SER A 570 -29.04 -21.27 93.40
C SER A 570 -28.98 -21.56 91.86
N VAL A 571 -27.79 -21.91 91.30
CA VAL A 571 -27.52 -22.81 90.13
C VAL A 571 -27.72 -22.33 88.64
N THR A 572 -26.86 -22.88 87.76
CA THR A 572 -26.67 -22.73 86.28
C THR A 572 -27.69 -23.52 85.41
N PRO A 573 -27.76 -23.39 84.05
CA PRO A 573 -26.89 -24.22 83.15
C PRO A 573 -26.57 -23.68 81.72
N THR A 574 -25.81 -24.54 81.03
CA THR A 574 -25.08 -24.58 79.74
C THR A 574 -25.82 -24.35 78.38
N THR A 575 -25.01 -24.07 77.33
CA THR A 575 -25.09 -24.49 75.89
C THR A 575 -25.81 -23.67 74.79
N ALA A 576 -25.04 -23.33 73.73
CA ALA A 576 -25.39 -23.13 72.30
C ALA A 576 -26.41 -22.00 71.93
N PRO A 577 -26.41 -21.46 70.68
CA PRO A 577 -26.97 -22.15 69.50
C PRO A 577 -26.28 -21.82 68.14
N SER A 578 -26.94 -22.12 67.02
CA SER A 578 -26.42 -22.05 65.64
C SER A 578 -27.37 -21.36 64.64
N THR A 579 -26.79 -20.60 63.69
CA THR A 579 -27.26 -20.35 62.29
C THR A 579 -28.62 -19.68 61.96
N THR A 580 -28.67 -19.07 60.76
CA THR A 580 -29.83 -19.02 59.82
C THR A 580 -30.67 -17.73 59.65
N THR A 581 -30.32 -16.96 58.60
CA THR A 581 -31.16 -16.12 57.69
C THR A 581 -32.03 -14.95 58.19
N THR A 582 -32.20 -13.96 57.31
CA THR A 582 -33.23 -12.89 57.37
C THR A 582 -33.98 -12.84 56.02
N PRO A 583 -35.33 -12.66 55.99
CA PRO A 583 -36.13 -12.80 54.78
C PRO A 583 -36.34 -11.50 53.97
N THR A 584 -37.10 -11.59 52.88
CA THR A 584 -37.10 -10.63 51.75
C THR A 584 -38.50 -10.04 51.45
N THR A 585 -38.51 -8.82 50.88
CA THR A 585 -39.46 -8.30 49.84
C THR A 585 -40.81 -7.62 50.19
N ILE A 586 -41.20 -6.70 49.27
CA ILE A 586 -42.54 -6.11 48.91
C ILE A 586 -43.36 -5.30 49.97
N THR A 587 -44.23 -4.31 49.65
CA THR A 587 -44.71 -3.64 48.40
C THR A 587 -45.10 -2.17 48.69
N GLY A 588 -45.24 -1.28 47.69
CA GLY A 588 -45.94 0.02 47.86
C GLY A 588 -45.99 0.98 46.65
N SER A 589 -47.02 0.90 45.81
CA SER A 589 -47.35 1.84 44.71
C SER A 589 -48.27 3.01 45.21
N THR A 590 -48.68 4.09 44.52
CA THR A 590 -48.76 4.47 43.07
C THR A 590 -49.06 6.00 42.91
N SER A 591 -48.92 6.60 41.71
CA SER A 591 -49.63 7.82 41.14
C SER A 591 -49.61 9.19 41.89
N SER A 592 -49.23 10.39 41.39
CA SER A 592 -49.42 11.19 40.12
C SER A 592 -50.76 11.96 39.99
N SER A 593 -50.88 13.26 39.62
CA SER A 593 -49.92 14.35 39.26
C SER A 593 -50.35 15.76 39.79
N THR A 594 -50.59 16.93 39.13
CA THR A 594 -50.72 17.39 37.72
C THR A 594 -50.74 18.97 37.57
N VAL A 595 -49.96 19.57 36.65
CA VAL A 595 -50.05 20.95 36.01
C VAL A 595 -50.05 22.26 36.87
N GLY A 596 -49.46 23.36 36.33
CA GLY A 596 -49.38 24.75 36.91
C GLY A 596 -50.54 25.70 36.51
N PRO A 597 -50.36 27.03 36.26
CA PRO A 597 -49.17 27.91 36.26
C PRO A 597 -49.35 29.32 36.94
N THR A 598 -48.33 30.22 36.94
CA THR A 598 -48.46 31.70 36.73
C THR A 598 -47.11 32.43 36.65
N SER A 599 -47.09 33.70 36.17
CA SER A 599 -45.91 34.50 35.81
C SER A 599 -45.67 35.74 36.68
N THR A 600 -44.46 36.33 36.64
CA THR A 600 -44.31 37.80 36.52
C THR A 600 -42.95 38.25 35.96
N ALA A 601 -42.97 39.45 35.36
CA ALA A 601 -41.91 40.15 34.62
C ALA A 601 -40.71 40.63 35.51
N THR A 602 -39.59 41.12 34.96
CA THR A 602 -39.47 42.45 34.32
C THR A 602 -38.25 42.54 33.37
N ALA A 603 -38.24 43.53 32.46
CA ALA A 603 -37.36 43.64 31.30
C ALA A 603 -36.25 44.74 31.44
N PRO A 604 -35.80 45.48 30.38
CA PRO A 604 -34.59 45.15 29.62
C PRO A 604 -33.60 46.34 29.47
N THR A 605 -32.60 46.24 28.57
CA THR A 605 -31.95 47.42 27.99
C THR A 605 -31.49 47.22 26.53
N THR A 606 -31.70 48.25 25.71
CA THR A 606 -31.32 48.42 24.29
C THR A 606 -29.93 49.06 24.14
N ALA A 607 -29.36 49.32 22.95
CA ALA A 607 -29.28 48.64 21.64
C ALA A 607 -28.50 49.57 20.66
N VAL A 608 -28.23 49.09 19.42
CA VAL A 608 -27.88 49.87 18.20
C VAL A 608 -26.53 50.62 18.18
N SER A 609 -25.69 50.30 17.19
CA SER A 609 -25.15 51.29 16.22
C SER A 609 -24.53 50.62 15.01
N THR A 610 -24.93 51.03 13.81
CA THR A 610 -24.26 50.75 12.53
C THR A 610 -23.36 51.92 12.16
N SER A 611 -22.39 51.71 11.26
CA SER A 611 -21.71 52.81 10.57
C SER A 611 -21.28 52.39 9.17
N THR A 612 -21.36 53.34 8.24
CA THR A 612 -21.07 53.17 6.82
C THR A 612 -20.17 54.31 6.38
N ALA A 613 -19.01 54.03 5.78
CA ALA A 613 -18.13 55.07 5.25
C ALA A 613 -17.31 54.57 4.05
N THR A 614 -17.56 55.16 2.89
CA THR A 614 -16.67 55.14 1.72
C THR A 614 -16.03 56.51 1.58
N PRO A 615 -14.74 56.58 1.19
CA PRO A 615 -14.31 57.67 0.32
C PRO A 615 -13.53 57.19 -0.91
N THR A 616 -13.38 58.09 -1.87
CA THR A 616 -13.02 57.79 -3.27
C THR A 616 -11.57 58.19 -3.61
N THR A 617 -10.86 57.37 -4.38
CA THR A 617 -9.74 57.69 -5.32
C THR A 617 -8.63 58.68 -4.93
N THR A 618 -7.36 58.34 -5.18
CA THR A 618 -6.48 58.92 -6.24
C THR A 618 -5.03 58.39 -6.13
N ALA A 619 -4.25 58.53 -7.21
CA ALA A 619 -2.77 58.48 -7.32
C ALA A 619 -2.05 57.12 -7.46
N THR A 620 -1.67 56.87 -8.72
CA THR A 620 -0.61 55.96 -9.21
C THR A 620 0.77 56.20 -8.57
N ALA A 621 1.51 55.13 -8.28
CA ALA A 621 2.98 55.11 -8.25
C ALA A 621 3.49 53.71 -8.64
N ALA A 622 4.59 53.62 -9.38
CA ALA A 622 5.18 52.35 -9.83
C ALA A 622 6.36 51.93 -8.92
N PRO A 623 6.57 50.61 -8.66
CA PRO A 623 7.71 50.13 -7.88
C PRO A 623 9.01 50.26 -8.67
N THR A 624 10.06 50.80 -8.04
CA THR A 624 11.39 50.95 -8.64
C THR A 624 12.20 49.66 -8.52
N THR A 625 12.74 49.15 -9.63
CA THR A 625 13.61 47.96 -9.63
C THR A 625 14.96 48.28 -8.99
N VAL A 626 15.40 47.46 -8.02
CA VAL A 626 16.75 47.54 -7.42
C VAL A 626 17.60 46.40 -7.98
N THR A 627 18.54 46.72 -8.86
CA THR A 627 19.47 45.74 -9.44
C THR A 627 20.67 45.53 -8.53
N VAL A 628 20.74 44.39 -7.84
CA VAL A 628 21.95 43.97 -7.11
C VAL A 628 22.88 43.24 -8.08
N THR A 629 24.09 43.77 -8.28
CA THR A 629 25.13 43.12 -9.10
C THR A 629 26.10 42.38 -8.19
N THR A 630 26.26 41.06 -8.40
CA THR A 630 27.29 40.25 -7.74
C THR A 630 28.14 39.54 -8.79
N THR A 631 29.47 39.57 -8.58
CA THR A 631 30.45 39.00 -9.51
C THR A 631 30.65 37.50 -9.23
N PRO A 632 30.67 36.63 -10.26
CA PRO A 632 30.85 35.19 -10.03
C PRO A 632 32.29 34.85 -9.61
N THR A 633 32.42 34.06 -8.55
CA THR A 633 33.68 33.45 -8.11
C THR A 633 33.79 32.02 -8.66
N THR A 634 34.99 31.63 -9.10
CA THR A 634 35.25 30.34 -9.76
C THR A 634 35.23 29.17 -8.76
N PRO A 635 34.54 28.05 -9.03
CA PRO A 635 34.62 26.85 -8.20
C PRO A 635 35.94 26.08 -8.44
N THR A 636 36.58 25.62 -7.36
CA THR A 636 37.78 24.78 -7.39
C THR A 636 37.48 23.30 -7.60
N THR A 637 38.37 22.60 -8.31
CA THR A 637 38.31 21.16 -8.57
C THR A 637 38.63 20.32 -7.32
N PRO A 638 37.88 19.24 -7.00
CA PRO A 638 38.24 18.29 -5.95
C PRO A 638 39.24 17.22 -6.44
N HIS A 639 40.18 16.82 -5.57
CA HIS A 639 41.04 15.64 -5.77
C HIS A 639 40.33 14.34 -5.33
N PRO A 640 40.68 13.17 -5.91
CA PRO A 640 40.09 11.89 -5.55
C PRO A 640 40.67 11.32 -4.24
N HIS A 641 39.84 10.65 -3.45
CA HIS A 641 40.28 9.83 -2.33
C HIS A 641 40.82 8.46 -2.81
N VAL A 642 41.78 7.91 -2.07
CA VAL A 642 42.39 6.59 -2.26
C VAL A 642 42.29 5.82 -0.95
N LEU A 643 41.98 4.50 -1.03
CA LEU A 643 42.21 3.40 -0.06
C LEU A 643 41.22 2.24 -0.39
N PRO A 644 41.55 0.96 -0.10
CA PRO A 644 42.80 0.25 -0.32
C PRO A 644 42.62 -1.10 -1.09
N ASP A 645 43.73 -1.76 -1.46
CA ASP A 645 43.72 -3.11 -2.03
C ASP A 645 43.18 -4.19 -1.07
N THR A 646 42.35 -5.08 -1.60
CA THR A 646 42.31 -6.51 -1.20
C THR A 646 42.20 -7.33 -2.49
N GLY A 647 43.02 -8.38 -2.65
CA GLY A 647 43.24 -8.99 -3.96
C GLY A 647 43.00 -10.49 -4.04
N VAL A 648 42.68 -10.94 -5.28
CA VAL A 648 42.99 -12.27 -5.86
C VAL A 648 42.18 -13.46 -5.28
N PRO A 649 41.71 -14.45 -6.08
CA PRO A 649 42.16 -14.84 -7.42
C PRO A 649 41.10 -14.84 -8.53
N ALA A 650 41.56 -15.11 -9.77
CA ALA A 650 40.72 -15.33 -10.94
C ALA A 650 40.18 -16.78 -11.03
N GLY A 651 39.02 -16.97 -11.67
CA GLY A 651 38.52 -18.30 -12.01
C GLY A 651 37.21 -18.32 -12.82
N LEU A 652 37.24 -19.09 -13.92
CA LEU A 652 36.12 -19.73 -14.63
C LEU A 652 35.05 -18.86 -15.34
N VAL A 653 34.99 -19.03 -16.65
CA VAL A 653 33.87 -18.66 -17.53
C VAL A 653 32.89 -19.83 -17.67
N PRO A 654 31.58 -19.58 -17.61
CA PRO A 654 30.59 -20.27 -18.45
C PRO A 654 29.94 -19.25 -19.41
N ALA A 655 29.98 -19.43 -20.74
CA ALA A 655 29.38 -20.50 -21.52
C ALA A 655 27.84 -20.50 -21.43
N ALA A 656 27.20 -19.91 -22.45
CA ALA A 656 25.74 -19.87 -22.57
C ALA A 656 25.17 -21.26 -22.89
N ALA A 657 24.08 -21.64 -22.21
CA ALA A 657 23.37 -22.89 -22.46
C ALA A 657 21.96 -22.59 -23.01
N ALA A 658 21.73 -22.89 -24.28
CA ALA A 658 20.40 -22.83 -24.88
C ALA A 658 19.59 -24.08 -24.51
N ALA A 659 18.42 -23.90 -23.90
CA ALA A 659 17.53 -24.99 -23.50
C ALA A 659 16.38 -25.15 -24.51
N SER A 660 16.59 -25.96 -25.55
CA SER A 660 15.54 -26.31 -26.52
C SER A 660 14.54 -27.31 -25.93
N LEU A 661 13.31 -26.89 -25.63
CA LEU A 661 12.26 -27.78 -25.14
C LEU A 661 11.53 -28.45 -26.31
N ALA A 662 11.91 -29.68 -26.64
CA ALA A 662 11.22 -30.49 -27.64
C ALA A 662 10.01 -31.23 -27.04
N ILE A 663 8.79 -30.88 -27.49
CA ILE A 663 7.57 -31.60 -27.13
C ILE A 663 7.24 -32.61 -28.24
N LEU A 664 7.26 -33.91 -27.90
CA LEU A 664 6.75 -34.95 -28.79
C LEU A 664 5.21 -34.91 -28.81
N ILE A 665 4.63 -34.68 -29.99
CA ILE A 665 3.20 -34.97 -30.23
C ILE A 665 3.11 -36.35 -30.90
N GLY A 666 2.55 -37.31 -30.18
CA GLY A 666 2.33 -38.67 -30.68
C GLY A 666 1.22 -38.74 -31.73
N ILE A 667 1.53 -39.26 -32.92
CA ILE A 667 0.56 -39.40 -34.02
C ILE A 667 -0.36 -40.60 -33.76
N GLY A 668 -1.60 -40.34 -33.36
CA GLY A 668 -2.67 -41.35 -33.27
C GLY A 668 -3.64 -41.28 -34.45
N LEU A 669 -3.47 -42.14 -35.47
CA LEU A 669 -4.47 -42.28 -36.53
C LEU A 669 -5.72 -43.03 -36.02
N LEU A 670 -6.91 -42.50 -36.32
CA LEU A 670 -8.17 -43.26 -36.30
C LEU A 670 -9.13 -42.78 -37.39
N VAL A 671 -9.97 -43.71 -37.88
CA VAL A 671 -10.64 -43.63 -39.19
C VAL A 671 -12.07 -43.05 -39.08
N PRO A 672 -12.54 -42.21 -40.03
CA PRO A 672 -13.85 -41.56 -39.92
C PRO A 672 -15.05 -42.51 -40.14
N GLY A 673 -15.87 -42.68 -39.10
CA GLY A 673 -17.10 -43.47 -39.15
C GLY A 673 -18.36 -42.65 -39.50
N ARG A 674 -19.00 -42.91 -40.64
CA ARG A 674 -20.32 -42.35 -41.00
C ARG A 674 -21.44 -42.98 -40.13
N ARG A 675 -22.36 -42.17 -39.54
CA ARG A 675 -23.84 -42.32 -39.70
C ARG A 675 -24.73 -41.29 -38.96
N ARG A 676 -25.52 -40.55 -39.75
CA ARG A 676 -26.98 -40.25 -39.64
C ARG A 676 -27.68 -40.07 -38.26
N ARG A 677 -28.39 -38.91 -38.17
CA ARG A 677 -29.65 -38.64 -37.40
C ARG A 677 -29.48 -38.65 -35.85
N SER A 678 -30.35 -38.00 -35.06
CA SER A 678 -31.66 -37.37 -35.32
C SER A 678 -31.84 -36.05 -34.53
N ALA A 679 -32.98 -35.37 -34.71
CA ALA A 679 -33.28 -34.07 -34.08
C ALA A 679 -34.15 -34.17 -32.81
N ARG A 680 -34.08 -33.16 -31.93
CA ARG A 680 -35.23 -32.35 -31.43
C ARG A 680 -34.83 -31.27 -30.41
N HIS A 681 -35.76 -30.32 -30.23
CA HIS A 681 -35.99 -29.33 -29.15
C HIS A 681 -35.06 -29.34 -27.91
N ARG A 682 -34.78 -28.19 -27.29
CA ARG A 682 -35.58 -26.95 -27.26
C ARG A 682 -34.89 -25.74 -27.90
#